data_AF-A0A315X7D5-F1
#
_entry.id   AF-A0A315X7D5-F1
#
_cell.length_a   1.000
_cell.length_b   1.000
_cell.length_c   1.000
_cell.angle_alpha   90.00
_cell.angle_beta   90.00
_cell.angle_gamma   90.00
#
_symmetry.space_group_name_H-M   'P 1'
#
loop_
_entity.id
_entity.type
_entity.pdbx_description
1 polymer ?
#
loop_
_entity_poly.entity_id
_entity_poly.type
_entity_poly.pdbx_seq_one_letter_code
_entity_poly.pdbx_strand_id
1 'polypeptide(L)'
;MSTLTKPKESTREVTAESPVRFENLRSDRLWVGSVGLAIVLMIVSYFLPLWKMNLEAPQYPQGLVLTAFGNRMEGDLTEINSLNHYVGVKEIKPDSVFELKLFPSALWGTVAILIASALLMRPGWKRWLVAALLWAFPIGLLLDLQFWLYNYGHDRDPTAPYRIEDFTTKVLGTTHVVNFTTRTMVSWGFVTMVAAALLVTVGPQVARFLRDTWQNTGTPGAVAGIAGVLLLAGLAATAQPAAASVQQPSIASLIAAASPGDTVIVPPGTYREQLVIDKQVTLIGEGRPVIDGGGTGDVVVITADGVTIRGFVIEGSGTNVSDEPTAVRLRGNNAVVEDNIIRNVLYGVTLIQSEGHTVKNNQISSIDEFSTERRGHGVYLYSTRDNRIEDNIITRTKDGIFLGFAEFNTIERNTVTDVRYGIHYMYADDNVFMDNSFTHSTAGGALMYSRRLRFERNEFGYNRSEASGYGLLFKDVDDVVMIDNLIHHNRLGITMEGAPHTPGSVVEITDNLIGFNQVAIELTSTTGAVFSGNSFVGNLGQVEGRGGDIQKNNLWSLEGRGNYWDDYRGYDANGDGIGDLEYRYEGAFDDLIQRNDAIRAYRFSPAQTALDLGAKWFPVYEPKTRVVDPHPLMSPTMSLAGSGDNGPLMVYVALLTLVAVPVAVFASAARGRRGGWQPC
;
A
#
# COMPACT_ATOMS: atom_id res chain seq x y z
N MET A 1 -40.72 71.98 4.98
CA MET A 1 -39.84 73.15 4.73
C MET A 1 -38.59 72.97 5.60
N SER A 2 -37.35 73.10 5.10
CA SER A 2 -36.66 74.33 4.59
C SER A 2 -36.35 75.30 5.76
N THR A 3 -35.17 75.91 5.99
CA THR A 3 -33.80 75.91 5.38
C THR A 3 -32.84 76.67 6.37
N LEU A 4 -31.53 76.98 6.22
CA LEU A 4 -30.47 76.91 5.19
C LEU A 4 -29.07 77.07 5.88
N THR A 5 -27.99 76.37 5.49
CA THR A 5 -26.59 76.76 5.88
C THR A 5 -25.49 76.38 4.86
N LYS A 6 -24.96 77.38 4.12
CA LYS A 6 -23.64 77.49 3.45
C LYS A 6 -23.49 78.93 2.90
N PRO A 7 -22.30 79.58 2.90
CA PRO A 7 -21.33 79.59 1.76
C PRO A 7 -19.87 79.22 2.22
N LYS A 8 -18.84 78.88 1.39
CA LYS A 8 -18.11 79.57 0.28
C LYS A 8 -17.31 80.83 0.73
N GLU A 9 -16.12 81.20 0.21
CA GLU A 9 -15.22 80.68 -0.86
C GLU A 9 -13.75 81.12 -0.55
N SER A 10 -12.72 80.27 -0.67
CA SER A 10 -11.80 80.05 -1.81
C SER A 10 -10.89 81.23 -2.26
N THR A 11 -9.57 80.99 -2.23
CA THR A 11 -8.57 81.65 -3.10
C THR A 11 -7.61 80.58 -3.67
N ARG A 12 -7.04 80.85 -4.84
CA ARG A 12 -6.00 80.05 -5.50
C ARG A 12 -4.75 80.91 -5.63
N GLU A 13 -3.57 80.31 -5.49
CA GLU A 13 -2.37 80.79 -6.16
C GLU A 13 -1.45 79.62 -6.56
N VAL A 14 -0.37 79.90 -7.29
CA VAL A 14 0.20 78.98 -8.29
C VAL A 14 1.57 78.42 -7.92
N THR A 15 1.82 77.21 -8.43
CA THR A 15 3.01 76.34 -8.30
C THR A 15 4.38 77.00 -8.08
N ALA A 16 5.13 76.43 -7.13
CA ALA A 16 6.57 76.22 -7.27
C ALA A 16 6.83 74.70 -7.27
N GLU A 17 7.60 74.19 -8.23
CA GLU A 17 7.90 72.76 -8.34
C GLU A 17 8.92 72.34 -7.26
N SER A 18 8.53 71.40 -6.38
CA SER A 18 9.46 70.79 -5.44
C SER A 18 10.16 69.59 -6.10
N PRO A 19 11.51 69.49 -6.07
CA PRO A 19 12.22 68.40 -6.73
C PRO A 19 11.89 67.06 -6.09
N VAL A 20 11.71 66.03 -6.93
CA VAL A 20 11.37 64.67 -6.50
C VAL A 20 12.46 64.11 -5.59
N ARG A 21 12.14 63.90 -4.31
CA ARG A 21 13.06 63.24 -3.37
C ARG A 21 13.28 61.77 -3.78
N PHE A 22 14.49 61.48 -4.25
CA PHE A 22 14.94 60.13 -4.65
C PHE A 22 14.96 59.10 -3.51
N GLU A 23 14.73 59.51 -2.25
CA GLU A 23 14.70 58.65 -1.06
C GLU A 23 13.61 57.55 -1.15
N ASN A 24 12.51 57.80 -1.86
CA ASN A 24 11.36 56.88 -2.01
C ASN A 24 11.53 55.78 -3.08
N LEU A 25 12.75 55.49 -3.53
CA LEU A 25 13.04 54.52 -4.59
C LEU A 25 13.67 53.19 -4.12
N ARG A 26 14.13 53.09 -2.87
CA ARG A 26 14.86 51.90 -2.39
C ARG A 26 13.95 50.69 -2.19
N SER A 27 14.31 49.57 -2.81
CA SER A 27 13.70 48.26 -2.56
C SER A 27 14.03 47.75 -1.14
N ASP A 28 13.15 46.89 -0.61
CA ASP A 28 13.32 46.21 0.67
C ASP A 28 14.66 45.45 0.75
N ARG A 29 15.50 45.78 1.74
CA ARG A 29 16.84 45.17 1.93
C ARG A 29 16.79 43.64 2.01
N LEU A 30 15.73 43.05 2.57
CA LEU A 30 15.60 41.60 2.65
C LEU A 30 15.30 40.97 1.28
N TRP A 31 14.48 41.63 0.46
CA TRP A 31 14.26 41.23 -0.94
C TRP A 31 15.54 41.34 -1.77
N VAL A 32 16.30 42.43 -1.62
CA VAL A 32 17.60 42.60 -2.29
C VAL A 32 18.58 41.49 -1.91
N GLY A 33 18.65 41.10 -0.63
CA GLY A 33 19.49 39.99 -0.17
C GLY A 33 19.09 38.64 -0.76
N SER A 34 17.81 38.27 -0.67
CA SER A 34 17.29 37.02 -1.25
C SER A 34 17.47 36.94 -2.76
N VAL A 35 17.23 38.05 -3.49
CA VAL A 35 17.43 38.11 -4.95
C VAL A 35 18.92 38.05 -5.31
N GLY A 36 19.81 38.69 -4.54
CA GLY A 36 21.25 38.63 -4.77
C GLY A 36 21.81 37.21 -4.68
N LEU A 37 21.43 36.45 -3.65
CA LEU A 37 21.84 35.05 -3.51
C LEU A 37 21.14 34.13 -4.53
N ALA A 38 19.89 34.43 -4.91
CA ALA A 38 19.20 33.70 -5.99
C ALA A 38 19.89 33.90 -7.36
N ILE A 39 20.42 35.09 -7.66
CA ILE A 39 21.24 35.33 -8.87
C ILE A 39 22.48 34.43 -8.85
N VAL A 40 23.18 34.32 -7.72
CA VAL A 40 24.36 33.45 -7.59
C VAL A 40 23.98 31.98 -7.84
N LEU A 41 22.89 31.50 -7.24
CA LEU A 41 22.41 30.12 -7.42
C LEU A 41 22.02 29.81 -8.89
N MET A 42 21.37 30.74 -9.58
CA MET A 42 21.02 30.63 -11.01
C MET A 42 22.26 30.69 -11.92
N ILE A 43 23.29 31.46 -11.58
CA ILE A 43 24.58 31.44 -12.31
C ILE A 43 25.31 30.12 -12.07
N VAL A 44 25.28 29.58 -10.85
CA VAL A 44 25.89 28.28 -10.52
C VAL A 44 25.18 27.12 -11.25
N SER A 45 23.85 27.16 -11.41
CA SER A 45 23.11 26.10 -12.13
C SER A 45 23.48 25.97 -13.61
N TYR A 46 24.12 26.97 -14.23
CA TYR A 46 24.62 26.90 -15.60
C TYR A 46 25.82 25.94 -15.74
N PHE A 47 26.68 25.89 -14.72
CA PHE A 47 27.92 25.10 -14.74
C PHE A 47 27.74 23.68 -14.19
N LEU A 48 26.72 23.48 -13.35
CA LEU A 48 26.41 22.18 -12.77
C LEU A 48 25.53 21.33 -13.71
N PRO A 49 25.59 19.99 -13.62
CA PRO A 49 24.63 19.12 -14.28
C PRO A 49 23.20 19.43 -13.84
N LEU A 50 22.27 19.52 -14.80
CA LEU A 50 20.85 19.72 -14.54
C LEU A 50 20.13 18.38 -14.33
N TRP A 51 20.45 17.40 -15.17
CA TRP A 51 19.79 16.10 -15.21
C TRP A 51 20.76 15.01 -15.67
N LYS A 52 20.50 13.75 -15.27
CA LYS A 52 21.28 12.57 -15.63
C LYS A 52 20.38 11.39 -15.95
N MET A 53 20.82 10.58 -16.90
CA MET A 53 20.29 9.26 -17.21
C MET A 53 21.43 8.24 -17.21
N ASN A 54 21.26 7.15 -16.48
CA ASN A 54 22.09 5.95 -16.61
C ASN A 54 21.27 4.89 -17.37
N LEU A 55 21.82 4.32 -18.43
CA LEU A 55 21.21 3.27 -19.26
C LEU A 55 22.01 1.97 -19.09
N GLU A 56 21.43 1.02 -18.37
CA GLU A 56 21.93 -0.34 -18.18
C GLU A 56 21.49 -1.21 -19.38
N ALA A 57 22.44 -1.89 -20.04
CA ALA A 57 22.20 -2.75 -21.20
C ALA A 57 23.04 -4.03 -21.11
N PRO A 58 22.57 -5.19 -21.60
CA PRO A 58 23.35 -6.44 -21.57
C PRO A 58 24.71 -6.36 -22.29
N GLN A 59 24.81 -5.52 -23.31
CA GLN A 59 26.04 -5.27 -24.07
C GLN A 59 26.99 -4.27 -23.39
N TYR A 60 26.49 -3.51 -22.40
CA TYR A 60 27.23 -2.48 -21.67
C TYR A 60 27.02 -2.66 -20.15
N PRO A 61 27.65 -3.70 -19.54
CA PRO A 61 27.40 -4.07 -18.14
C PRO A 61 27.92 -3.06 -17.10
N GLN A 62 28.67 -2.03 -17.51
CA GLN A 62 29.02 -0.88 -16.65
C GLN A 62 27.98 0.26 -16.71
N GLY A 63 26.98 0.13 -17.58
CA GLY A 63 26.04 1.19 -17.94
C GLY A 63 26.62 2.21 -18.92
N LEU A 64 25.72 2.97 -19.55
CA LEU A 64 26.02 4.17 -20.34
C LEU A 64 25.42 5.38 -19.64
N VAL A 65 26.17 6.49 -19.55
CA VAL A 65 25.74 7.70 -18.84
C VAL A 65 25.50 8.84 -19.82
N LEU A 66 24.34 9.48 -19.72
CA LEU A 66 24.02 10.74 -20.38
C LEU A 66 23.79 11.82 -19.33
N THR A 67 24.54 12.92 -19.39
CA THR A 67 24.43 14.06 -18.49
C THR A 67 24.04 15.32 -19.27
N ALA A 68 22.92 15.95 -18.89
CA ALA A 68 22.46 17.20 -19.49
C ALA A 68 22.84 18.41 -18.61
N PHE A 69 23.41 19.43 -19.26
CA PHE A 69 23.67 20.75 -18.71
C PHE A 69 22.79 21.79 -19.43
N GLY A 70 22.75 23.02 -18.93
CA GLY A 70 21.93 24.09 -19.54
C GLY A 70 22.34 24.50 -20.96
N ASN A 71 23.49 24.08 -21.48
CA ASN A 71 24.00 24.49 -22.79
C ASN A 71 24.54 23.34 -23.67
N ARG A 72 24.54 22.10 -23.17
CA ARG A 72 25.18 20.93 -23.82
C ARG A 72 24.76 19.62 -23.14
N MET A 73 25.05 18.50 -23.79
CA MET A 73 24.97 17.16 -23.20
C MET A 73 26.34 16.49 -23.29
N GLU A 74 26.69 15.69 -22.29
CA GLU A 74 27.97 14.98 -22.15
C GLU A 74 27.73 13.52 -21.76
N GLY A 75 28.72 12.65 -22.02
CA GLY A 75 28.67 11.22 -21.75
C GLY A 75 28.63 10.38 -23.02
N ASP A 76 28.12 9.14 -22.91
CA ASP A 76 28.28 8.06 -23.89
C ASP A 76 27.28 8.15 -25.06
N LEU A 77 27.19 9.36 -25.65
CA LEU A 77 26.25 9.70 -26.71
C LEU A 77 26.45 8.87 -27.99
N THR A 78 27.67 8.43 -28.28
CA THR A 78 27.98 7.63 -29.48
C THR A 78 27.41 6.22 -29.35
N GLU A 79 27.57 5.64 -28.17
CA GLU A 79 27.14 4.30 -27.78
C GLU A 79 25.61 4.25 -27.67
N ILE A 80 25.00 5.25 -27.01
CA ILE A 80 23.54 5.40 -26.93
C ILE A 80 22.93 5.59 -28.33
N ASN A 81 23.53 6.41 -29.20
CA ASN A 81 23.02 6.58 -30.57
C ASN A 81 23.20 5.32 -31.42
N SER A 82 24.27 4.56 -31.20
CA SER A 82 24.49 3.25 -31.86
C SER A 82 23.40 2.24 -31.46
N LEU A 83 22.99 2.20 -30.19
CA LEU A 83 21.85 1.39 -29.74
C LEU A 83 20.52 1.88 -30.34
N ASN A 84 20.27 3.20 -30.31
CA ASN A 84 19.06 3.81 -30.86
C ASN A 84 18.81 3.44 -32.32
N HIS A 85 19.86 3.40 -33.15
CA HIS A 85 19.79 3.02 -34.56
C HIS A 85 19.14 1.65 -34.79
N TYR A 86 19.52 0.62 -34.02
CA TYR A 86 18.93 -0.72 -34.15
C TYR A 86 17.44 -0.79 -33.81
N VAL A 87 16.98 0.11 -32.92
CA VAL A 87 15.60 0.19 -32.41
C VAL A 87 14.74 1.22 -33.18
N GLY A 88 15.34 1.92 -34.16
CA GLY A 88 14.67 2.94 -34.97
C GLY A 88 14.46 4.27 -34.25
N VAL A 89 15.10 4.48 -33.10
CA VAL A 89 15.01 5.71 -32.32
C VAL A 89 15.92 6.76 -32.94
N LYS A 90 15.46 8.01 -33.02
CA LYS A 90 16.23 9.12 -33.61
C LYS A 90 17.51 9.41 -32.81
N GLU A 91 18.57 9.78 -33.53
CA GLU A 91 19.86 10.11 -32.93
C GLU A 91 19.75 11.37 -32.04
N ILE A 92 20.19 11.25 -30.79
CA ILE A 92 20.35 12.35 -29.84
C ILE A 92 21.48 13.25 -30.36
N LYS A 93 21.08 14.39 -30.95
CA LYS A 93 22.00 15.44 -31.43
C LYS A 93 21.80 16.70 -30.58
N PRO A 94 22.75 17.05 -29.70
CA PRO A 94 22.63 18.26 -28.87
C PRO A 94 22.39 19.53 -29.70
N ASP A 95 22.96 19.61 -30.90
CA ASP A 95 22.76 20.73 -31.82
C ASP A 95 21.34 20.88 -32.40
N SER A 96 20.50 19.83 -32.38
CA SER A 96 19.10 19.95 -32.79
C SER A 96 18.15 20.31 -31.65
N VAL A 97 18.60 20.25 -30.38
CA VAL A 97 17.79 20.68 -29.24
C VAL A 97 17.84 22.21 -29.16
N PHE A 98 16.73 22.87 -29.46
CA PHE A 98 16.62 24.33 -29.47
C PHE A 98 16.77 24.91 -28.06
N GLU A 99 16.34 24.16 -27.06
CA GLU A 99 16.26 24.54 -25.66
C GLU A 99 17.65 24.72 -25.03
N LEU A 100 18.65 23.93 -25.45
CA LEU A 100 20.06 24.12 -25.08
C LEU A 100 20.65 25.43 -25.62
N LYS A 101 20.10 25.96 -26.73
CA LYS A 101 20.49 27.25 -27.33
C LYS A 101 19.70 28.42 -26.72
N LEU A 102 18.47 28.16 -26.28
CA LEU A 102 17.61 29.14 -25.61
C LEU A 102 18.01 29.38 -24.14
N PHE A 103 18.32 28.32 -23.39
CA PHE A 103 18.54 28.37 -21.94
C PHE A 103 19.62 29.37 -21.49
N PRO A 104 20.79 29.51 -22.14
CA PRO A 104 21.76 30.55 -21.78
C PRO A 104 21.17 31.96 -21.89
N SER A 105 20.43 32.23 -22.96
CA SER A 105 19.78 33.52 -23.21
C SER A 105 18.65 33.80 -22.22
N ALA A 106 17.82 32.79 -21.94
CA ALA A 106 16.74 32.86 -20.95
C ALA A 106 17.29 33.09 -19.54
N LEU A 107 18.38 32.42 -19.18
CA LEU A 107 19.07 32.57 -17.91
C LEU A 107 19.59 34.00 -17.72
N TRP A 108 20.34 34.55 -18.68
CA TRP A 108 20.84 35.92 -18.60
C TRP A 108 19.72 36.97 -18.60
N GLY A 109 18.64 36.76 -19.37
CA GLY A 109 17.44 37.58 -19.30
C GLY A 109 16.78 37.55 -17.91
N THR A 110 16.75 36.39 -17.27
CA THR A 110 16.20 36.21 -15.92
C THR A 110 17.10 36.83 -14.85
N VAL A 111 18.43 36.72 -14.97
CA VAL A 111 19.38 37.44 -14.12
C VAL A 111 19.22 38.96 -14.26
N ALA A 112 19.03 39.47 -15.48
CA ALA A 112 18.75 40.90 -15.70
C ALA A 112 17.42 41.35 -15.07
N ILE A 113 16.36 40.53 -15.17
CA ILE A 113 15.06 40.78 -14.51
C ILE A 113 15.20 40.74 -12.98
N LEU A 114 16.01 39.82 -12.42
CA LEU A 114 16.30 39.76 -11.00
C LEU A 114 17.04 41.02 -10.52
N ILE A 115 18.08 41.46 -11.23
CA ILE A 115 18.80 42.70 -10.93
C ILE A 115 17.85 43.91 -10.98
N ALA A 116 17.01 44.01 -12.01
CA ALA A 116 15.97 45.03 -12.10
C ALA A 116 14.96 44.95 -10.94
N SER A 117 14.62 43.74 -10.47
CA SER A 117 13.73 43.54 -9.32
C SER A 117 14.35 43.97 -7.99
N ALA A 118 15.67 43.77 -7.82
CA ALA A 118 16.41 44.23 -6.66
C ALA A 118 16.50 45.76 -6.63
N LEU A 119 16.76 46.39 -7.79
CA LEU A 119 16.96 47.84 -7.88
C LEU A 119 15.66 48.66 -7.92
N LEU A 120 14.60 48.18 -8.59
CA LEU A 120 13.44 49.00 -8.98
C LEU A 120 12.09 48.54 -8.39
N MET A 121 11.95 47.28 -7.94
CA MET A 121 10.62 46.72 -7.63
C MET A 121 10.22 46.85 -6.16
N ARG A 122 9.31 47.81 -5.91
CA ARG A 122 8.58 47.98 -4.65
C ARG A 122 7.83 46.70 -4.23
N PRO A 123 7.56 46.50 -2.92
CA PRO A 123 6.70 45.43 -2.43
C PRO A 123 5.30 45.47 -3.08
N GLY A 124 4.77 44.31 -3.46
CA GLY A 124 3.47 44.18 -4.11
C GLY A 124 3.42 42.97 -5.04
N TRP A 125 2.27 42.77 -5.70
CA TRP A 125 1.96 41.59 -6.51
C TRP A 125 3.01 41.26 -7.59
N LYS A 126 3.68 42.28 -8.15
CA LYS A 126 4.73 42.10 -9.16
C LYS A 126 5.91 41.23 -8.69
N ARG A 127 6.14 41.10 -7.37
CA ARG A 127 7.16 40.18 -6.82
C ARG A 127 6.80 38.71 -7.02
N TRP A 128 5.51 38.37 -7.04
CA TRP A 128 5.04 37.03 -7.39
C TRP A 128 5.26 36.70 -8.87
N LEU A 129 5.28 37.69 -9.77
CA LEU A 129 5.70 37.46 -11.16
C LEU A 129 7.18 37.05 -11.27
N VAL A 130 8.06 37.65 -10.46
CA VAL A 130 9.48 37.30 -10.42
C VAL A 130 9.69 35.91 -9.81
N ALA A 131 8.94 35.56 -8.77
CA ALA A 131 8.92 34.21 -8.22
C ALA A 131 8.38 33.18 -9.25
N ALA A 132 7.29 33.48 -9.94
CA ALA A 132 6.72 32.61 -10.98
C ALA A 132 7.67 32.42 -12.17
N LEU A 133 8.38 33.48 -12.60
CA LEU A 133 9.43 33.39 -13.61
C LEU A 133 10.55 32.45 -13.17
N LEU A 134 10.97 32.50 -11.90
CA LEU A 134 11.97 31.58 -11.37
C LEU A 134 11.46 30.13 -11.27
N TRP A 135 10.19 29.92 -10.90
CA TRP A 135 9.58 28.58 -10.89
C TRP A 135 9.38 27.99 -12.29
N ALA A 136 9.20 28.83 -13.31
CA ALA A 136 9.10 28.39 -14.70
C ALA A 136 10.37 27.69 -15.21
N PHE A 137 11.54 27.94 -14.62
CA PHE A 137 12.80 27.27 -14.99
C PHE A 137 12.83 25.78 -14.64
N PRO A 138 12.75 25.35 -13.36
CA PRO A 138 12.74 23.93 -13.02
C PRO A 138 11.49 23.21 -13.53
N ILE A 139 10.32 23.87 -13.55
CA ILE A 139 9.08 23.25 -14.08
C ILE A 139 9.19 23.07 -15.60
N GLY A 140 9.61 24.10 -16.34
CA GLY A 140 9.78 24.03 -17.79
C GLY A 140 10.81 22.99 -18.21
N LEU A 141 11.94 22.91 -17.50
CA LEU A 141 12.98 21.89 -17.73
C LEU A 141 12.47 20.46 -17.54
N LEU A 142 11.65 20.17 -16.52
CA LEU A 142 11.08 18.84 -16.34
C LEU A 142 10.05 18.50 -17.43
N LEU A 143 9.24 19.47 -17.85
CA LEU A 143 8.24 19.29 -18.91
C LEU A 143 8.91 19.08 -20.28
N ASP A 144 9.95 19.86 -20.60
CA ASP A 144 10.74 19.74 -21.82
C ASP A 144 11.47 18.39 -21.89
N LEU A 145 12.21 18.02 -20.84
CA LEU A 145 12.84 16.70 -20.77
C LEU A 145 11.81 15.57 -20.91
N GLN A 146 10.63 15.68 -20.28
CA GLN A 146 9.60 14.65 -20.41
C GLN A 146 8.99 14.60 -21.82
N PHE A 147 8.86 15.73 -22.51
CA PHE A 147 8.44 15.81 -23.92
C PHE A 147 9.46 15.14 -24.85
N TRP A 148 10.76 15.45 -24.69
CA TRP A 148 11.82 14.77 -25.45
C TRP A 148 11.82 13.26 -25.20
N LEU A 149 11.75 12.82 -23.93
CA LEU A 149 11.71 11.39 -23.56
C LEU A 149 10.44 10.64 -24.01
N TYR A 150 9.33 11.35 -24.22
CA TYR A 150 8.14 10.82 -24.89
C TYR A 150 8.40 10.63 -26.40
N ASN A 151 8.90 11.66 -27.07
CA ASN A 151 9.19 11.64 -28.50
C ASN A 151 10.19 10.53 -28.87
N TYR A 152 11.27 10.35 -28.11
CA TYR A 152 12.26 9.29 -28.38
C TYR A 152 11.65 7.88 -28.39
N GLY A 153 10.59 7.62 -27.63
CA GLY A 153 9.93 6.31 -27.56
C GLY A 153 8.74 6.12 -28.51
N HIS A 154 8.30 7.17 -29.22
CA HIS A 154 7.13 7.15 -30.13
C HIS A 154 7.43 7.58 -31.58
N ASP A 155 8.49 8.36 -31.82
CA ASP A 155 8.83 8.91 -33.13
C ASP A 155 9.94 8.09 -33.80
N ARG A 156 9.57 6.90 -34.29
CA ARG A 156 10.49 5.81 -34.66
C ARG A 156 10.41 5.40 -36.13
N ASP A 157 11.55 4.98 -36.68
CA ASP A 157 11.66 4.54 -38.08
C ASP A 157 10.98 3.18 -38.31
N PRO A 158 9.97 3.08 -39.21
CA PRO A 158 9.28 1.82 -39.48
C PRO A 158 10.15 0.77 -40.21
N THR A 159 11.32 1.15 -40.74
CA THR A 159 12.29 0.27 -41.41
C THR A 159 13.36 -0.31 -40.46
N ALA A 160 13.30 0.04 -39.17
CA ALA A 160 14.31 -0.37 -38.17
C ALA A 160 14.50 -1.90 -38.05
N PRO A 161 15.74 -2.39 -37.85
CA PRO A 161 16.03 -3.82 -37.73
C PRO A 161 15.29 -4.54 -36.59
N TYR A 162 15.05 -3.85 -35.46
CA TYR A 162 14.39 -4.42 -34.30
C TYR A 162 13.17 -3.60 -33.87
N ARG A 163 11.99 -4.22 -33.93
CA ARG A 163 10.72 -3.62 -33.51
C ARG A 163 10.45 -3.99 -32.04
N ILE A 164 10.02 -2.97 -31.29
CA ILE A 164 9.54 -3.06 -29.91
C ILE A 164 8.30 -2.17 -29.81
N GLU A 165 7.52 -2.30 -28.74
CA GLU A 165 6.37 -1.43 -28.48
C GLU A 165 6.82 0.01 -28.18
N ASP A 166 5.91 0.98 -28.36
CA ASP A 166 6.19 2.38 -28.06
C ASP A 166 6.27 2.60 -26.54
N PHE A 167 7.13 3.51 -26.11
CA PHE A 167 7.45 3.69 -24.70
C PHE A 167 7.63 5.17 -24.32
N THR A 168 7.74 5.46 -23.03
CA THR A 168 8.15 6.78 -22.54
C THR A 168 9.04 6.61 -21.33
N THR A 169 10.28 7.07 -21.45
CA THR A 169 11.18 7.15 -20.31
C THR A 169 10.71 8.27 -19.38
N LYS A 170 10.59 7.97 -18.09
CA LYS A 170 10.24 8.97 -17.08
C LYS A 170 11.38 9.98 -16.94
N VAL A 171 11.06 11.26 -16.78
CA VAL A 171 12.06 12.30 -16.46
C VAL A 171 12.68 12.13 -15.07
N LEU A 172 12.00 11.40 -14.17
CA LEU A 172 12.48 11.02 -12.84
C LEU A 172 12.16 9.55 -12.54
N GLY A 173 13.15 8.81 -12.05
CA GLY A 173 13.02 7.43 -11.61
C GLY A 173 13.42 6.39 -12.68
N THR A 174 13.01 5.14 -12.47
CA THR A 174 13.39 4.02 -13.34
C THR A 174 12.32 3.73 -14.41
N THR A 175 12.77 3.47 -15.64
CA THR A 175 11.96 2.94 -16.75
C THR A 175 12.68 1.74 -17.38
N HIS A 176 11.99 0.60 -17.46
CA HIS A 176 12.48 -0.59 -18.16
C HIS A 176 11.86 -0.65 -19.57
N VAL A 177 12.67 -0.92 -20.59
CA VAL A 177 12.27 -0.94 -22.00
C VAL A 177 12.91 -2.17 -22.65
N VAL A 178 12.14 -3.25 -22.75
CA VAL A 178 12.60 -4.59 -23.14
C VAL A 178 13.81 -5.03 -22.29
N ASN A 179 15.03 -5.04 -22.85
CA ASN A 179 16.25 -5.45 -22.16
C ASN A 179 17.06 -4.28 -21.59
N PHE A 180 16.60 -3.04 -21.77
CA PHE A 180 17.29 -1.82 -21.31
C PHE A 180 16.64 -1.29 -20.03
N THR A 181 17.45 -0.86 -19.07
CA THR A 181 16.96 -0.17 -17.86
C THR A 181 17.52 1.23 -17.81
N THR A 182 16.65 2.24 -17.83
CA THR A 182 17.03 3.65 -17.71
C THR A 182 16.68 4.18 -16.33
N ARG A 183 17.66 4.74 -15.61
CA ARG A 183 17.47 5.45 -14.34
C ARG A 183 17.72 6.93 -14.55
N THR A 184 16.72 7.77 -14.31
CA THR A 184 16.78 9.21 -14.56
C THR A 184 16.66 10.01 -13.27
N MET A 185 17.43 11.08 -13.13
CA MET A 185 17.40 11.95 -11.96
C MET A 185 17.78 13.39 -12.29
N VAL A 186 17.16 14.34 -11.59
CA VAL A 186 17.69 15.71 -11.52
C VAL A 186 19.00 15.74 -10.74
N SER A 187 19.85 16.71 -11.05
CA SER A 187 21.17 16.87 -10.44
C SER A 187 21.37 18.29 -9.87
N TRP A 188 22.57 18.59 -9.36
CA TRP A 188 22.79 19.74 -8.49
C TRP A 188 22.44 21.11 -9.10
N GLY A 189 22.52 21.28 -10.41
CA GLY A 189 22.09 22.50 -11.08
C GLY A 189 20.57 22.72 -11.02
N PHE A 190 19.77 21.66 -11.13
CA PHE A 190 18.33 21.73 -10.90
C PHE A 190 18.02 22.09 -9.44
N VAL A 191 18.75 21.50 -8.49
CA VAL A 191 18.59 21.79 -7.05
C VAL A 191 18.89 23.26 -6.75
N THR A 192 19.92 23.86 -7.35
CA THR A 192 20.22 25.29 -7.18
C THR A 192 19.18 26.21 -7.84
N MET A 193 18.55 25.81 -8.95
CA MET A 193 17.41 26.54 -9.55
C MET A 193 16.18 26.54 -8.62
N VAL A 194 15.82 25.39 -8.04
CA VAL A 194 14.72 25.27 -7.07
C VAL A 194 15.03 26.08 -5.80
N ALA A 195 16.27 26.03 -5.30
CA ALA A 195 16.70 26.84 -4.17
C ALA A 195 16.60 28.35 -4.44
N ALA A 196 16.96 28.81 -5.65
CA ALA A 196 16.79 30.20 -6.06
C ALA A 196 15.31 30.63 -6.08
N ALA A 197 14.44 29.80 -6.64
CA ALA A 197 13.00 30.05 -6.70
C ALA A 197 12.37 30.12 -5.29
N LEU A 198 12.68 29.15 -4.42
CA LEU A 198 12.26 29.15 -3.01
C LEU A 198 12.76 30.40 -2.26
N LEU A 199 14.04 30.74 -2.43
CA LEU A 199 14.65 31.87 -1.73
C LEU A 199 13.99 33.22 -2.08
N VAL A 200 13.59 33.43 -3.33
CA VAL A 200 12.82 34.63 -3.73
C VAL A 200 11.36 34.57 -3.28
N THR A 201 10.76 33.38 -3.25
CA THR A 201 9.36 33.17 -2.84
C THR A 201 9.13 33.41 -1.34
N VAL A 202 9.89 32.73 -0.47
CA VAL A 202 9.68 32.72 0.99
C VAL A 202 10.80 33.38 1.80
N GLY A 203 12.03 33.47 1.27
CA GLY A 203 13.19 33.99 2.01
C GLY A 203 12.98 35.36 2.68
N PRO A 204 12.42 36.37 2.00
CA PRO A 204 12.12 37.68 2.61
C PRO A 204 11.02 37.63 3.68
N GLN A 205 10.16 36.61 3.67
CA GLN A 205 9.11 36.42 4.67
C GLN A 205 9.70 35.78 5.92
N VAL A 206 10.46 34.69 5.74
CA VAL A 206 11.20 34.01 6.82
C VAL A 206 12.19 34.96 7.50
N ALA A 207 12.92 35.78 6.73
CA ALA A 207 13.87 36.74 7.28
C ALA A 207 13.22 37.93 8.02
N ARG A 208 11.94 38.26 7.74
CA ARG A 208 11.16 39.16 8.60
C ARG A 208 10.71 38.45 9.86
N PHE A 209 10.06 37.29 9.73
CA PHE A 209 9.62 36.48 10.87
C PHE A 209 10.75 36.27 11.89
N LEU A 210 11.95 35.86 11.45
CA LEU A 210 13.11 35.70 12.34
C LEU A 210 13.57 37.01 13.00
N ARG A 211 13.55 38.15 12.29
CA ARG A 211 13.88 39.47 12.86
C ARG A 211 12.83 39.89 13.88
N ASP A 212 11.56 39.76 13.54
CA ASP A 212 10.44 40.26 14.32
C ASP A 212 10.26 39.39 15.58
N THR A 213 10.49 38.06 15.48
CA THR A 213 10.65 37.17 16.64
C THR A 213 11.84 37.58 17.51
N TRP A 214 13.02 37.83 16.93
CA TRP A 214 14.21 38.25 17.69
C TRP A 214 14.01 39.57 18.45
N GLN A 215 13.35 40.56 17.82
CA GLN A 215 13.02 41.84 18.45
C GLN A 215 12.00 41.69 19.58
N ASN A 216 11.06 40.74 19.48
CA ASN A 216 10.01 40.54 20.49
C ASN A 216 10.41 39.61 21.65
N THR A 217 11.38 38.69 21.49
CA THR A 217 11.73 37.73 22.55
C THR A 217 13.00 38.07 23.32
N GLY A 218 13.85 38.97 22.82
CA GLY A 218 15.03 39.51 23.52
C GLY A 218 16.14 38.51 23.90
N THR A 219 15.95 37.22 23.60
CA THR A 219 16.80 36.11 24.06
C THR A 219 17.44 35.39 22.87
N PRO A 220 18.77 35.17 22.85
CA PRO A 220 19.45 34.60 21.68
C PRO A 220 19.01 33.18 21.26
N GLY A 221 18.42 32.40 22.20
CA GLY A 221 18.13 30.98 21.99
C GLY A 221 17.16 30.67 20.84
N ALA A 222 16.15 31.51 20.60
CA ALA A 222 15.15 31.25 19.56
C ALA A 222 15.73 31.26 18.14
N VAL A 223 16.69 32.16 17.87
CA VAL A 223 17.37 32.23 16.57
C VAL A 223 18.43 31.13 16.46
N ALA A 224 19.12 30.79 17.55
CA ALA A 224 20.08 29.68 17.57
C ALA A 224 19.43 28.34 17.21
N GLY A 225 18.17 28.11 17.60
CA GLY A 225 17.41 26.92 17.18
C GLY A 225 17.15 26.87 15.67
N ILE A 226 16.56 27.90 15.08
CA ILE A 226 16.12 27.86 13.68
C ILE A 226 17.29 28.08 12.70
N ALA A 227 18.22 29.00 13.00
CA ALA A 227 19.45 29.14 12.22
C ALA A 227 20.37 27.92 12.43
N GLY A 228 20.35 27.30 13.62
CA GLY A 228 21.04 26.04 13.89
C GLY A 228 20.50 24.90 13.03
N VAL A 229 19.18 24.70 12.97
CA VAL A 229 18.55 23.68 12.10
C VAL A 229 18.85 23.93 10.62
N LEU A 230 18.84 25.18 10.15
CA LEU A 230 19.13 25.50 8.75
C LEU A 230 20.62 25.41 8.39
N LEU A 231 21.55 25.77 9.31
CA LEU A 231 22.97 25.50 9.11
C LEU A 231 23.30 24.01 9.26
N LEU A 232 22.65 23.26 10.15
CA LEU A 232 22.83 21.82 10.27
C LEU A 232 22.28 21.09 9.05
N ALA A 233 21.17 21.53 8.46
CA ALA A 233 20.71 21.03 7.16
C ALA A 233 21.70 21.36 6.02
N GLY A 234 22.34 22.55 6.06
CA GLY A 234 23.36 22.95 5.09
C GLY A 234 24.74 22.29 5.29
N LEU A 235 25.09 21.91 6.52
CA LEU A 235 26.37 21.31 6.88
C LEU A 235 26.32 19.78 6.93
N ALA A 236 25.17 19.16 7.23
CA ALA A 236 24.97 17.72 7.03
C ALA A 236 25.01 17.33 5.54
N ALA A 237 24.84 18.30 4.63
CA ALA A 237 25.03 18.12 3.18
C ALA A 237 26.47 18.37 2.70
N THR A 238 27.39 18.84 3.56
CA THR A 238 28.82 19.04 3.23
C THR A 238 29.77 18.23 4.11
N ALA A 239 29.29 17.73 5.26
CA ALA A 239 29.88 16.64 6.01
C ALA A 239 29.60 15.31 5.30
N GLN A 240 30.24 15.10 4.15
CA GLN A 240 30.72 13.75 3.87
C GLN A 240 31.77 13.49 4.96
N PRO A 241 31.56 12.56 5.91
CA PRO A 241 32.60 12.27 6.86
C PRO A 241 33.76 11.66 6.06
N ALA A 242 34.87 12.40 6.01
CA ALA A 242 36.18 11.78 5.94
C ALA A 242 36.39 11.03 7.28
N ALA A 243 35.61 9.97 7.48
CA ALA A 243 35.88 8.99 8.49
C ALA A 243 37.27 8.47 8.17
N ALA A 244 38.23 8.75 9.06
CA ALA A 244 39.42 7.94 9.13
C ALA A 244 38.93 6.51 9.22
N SER A 245 39.22 5.69 8.20
CA SER A 245 38.63 4.37 8.05
C SER A 245 39.26 3.41 9.06
N VAL A 246 38.84 3.56 10.32
CA VAL A 246 38.59 2.43 11.21
C VAL A 246 37.56 1.59 10.47
N GLN A 247 38.09 0.70 9.62
CA GLN A 247 37.32 -0.20 8.79
C GLN A 247 36.55 -1.08 9.75
N GLN A 248 35.26 -0.78 9.95
CA GLN A 248 34.43 -1.55 10.88
C GLN A 248 34.54 -3.02 10.45
N PRO A 249 34.86 -3.95 11.37
CA PRO A 249 34.98 -5.35 11.03
C PRO A 249 33.65 -5.81 10.44
N SER A 250 33.71 -6.42 9.25
CA SER A 250 32.52 -6.95 8.59
C SER A 250 31.89 -8.02 9.48
N ILE A 251 30.58 -8.22 9.37
CA ILE A 251 29.86 -9.22 10.16
C ILE A 251 30.45 -10.62 9.90
N ALA A 252 30.83 -10.94 8.65
CA ALA A 252 31.55 -12.17 8.33
C ALA A 252 32.88 -12.29 9.09
N SER A 253 33.64 -11.20 9.27
CA SER A 253 34.90 -11.21 10.05
C SER A 253 34.68 -11.37 11.56
N LEU A 254 33.58 -10.84 12.09
CA LEU A 254 33.18 -11.04 13.50
C LEU A 254 32.75 -12.50 13.75
N ILE A 255 31.95 -13.07 12.85
CA ILE A 255 31.56 -14.49 12.89
C ILE A 255 32.79 -15.40 12.72
N ALA A 256 33.75 -15.05 11.86
CA ALA A 256 34.98 -15.81 11.67
C ALA A 256 35.83 -15.87 12.96
N ALA A 257 35.94 -14.75 13.68
CA ALA A 257 36.69 -14.65 14.95
C ALA A 257 36.03 -15.36 16.15
N ALA A 258 34.71 -15.58 16.11
CA ALA A 258 33.94 -16.23 17.17
C ALA A 258 34.15 -17.75 17.24
N SER A 259 33.95 -18.35 18.41
CA SER A 259 33.88 -19.80 18.62
C SER A 259 32.46 -20.33 18.31
N PRO A 260 32.28 -21.63 18.02
CA PRO A 260 30.95 -22.23 17.98
C PRO A 260 30.24 -22.07 19.33
N GLY A 261 29.02 -21.54 19.32
CA GLY A 261 28.22 -21.21 20.51
C GLY A 261 28.38 -19.78 21.03
N ASP A 262 29.34 -19.00 20.54
CA ASP A 262 29.55 -17.62 21.00
C ASP A 262 28.42 -16.66 20.57
N THR A 263 28.25 -15.58 21.33
CA THR A 263 27.40 -14.46 20.96
C THR A 263 28.21 -13.37 20.27
N VAL A 264 27.82 -13.03 19.04
CA VAL A 264 28.43 -11.98 18.21
C VAL A 264 27.55 -10.74 18.25
N ILE A 265 28.04 -9.68 18.89
CA ILE A 265 27.37 -8.38 18.94
C ILE A 265 27.85 -7.53 17.77
N VAL A 266 26.92 -7.08 16.93
CA VAL A 266 27.16 -6.17 15.80
C VAL A 266 26.72 -4.76 16.19
N PRO A 267 27.62 -3.76 16.21
CA PRO A 267 27.28 -2.39 16.57
C PRO A 267 26.48 -1.68 15.45
N PRO A 268 25.87 -0.51 15.72
CA PRO A 268 25.17 0.26 14.69
C PRO A 268 26.05 0.57 13.47
N GLY A 269 25.53 0.28 12.27
CA GLY A 269 26.23 0.47 11.00
C GLY A 269 25.40 0.00 9.80
N THR A 270 25.99 0.12 8.60
CA THR A 270 25.46 -0.45 7.35
C THR A 270 26.53 -1.33 6.73
N TYR A 271 26.24 -2.62 6.68
CA TYR A 271 27.15 -3.69 6.30
C TYR A 271 26.77 -4.20 4.91
N ARG A 272 27.61 -3.88 3.91
CA ARG A 272 27.44 -4.32 2.52
C ARG A 272 28.14 -5.63 2.28
N GLU A 273 27.51 -6.71 2.71
CA GLU A 273 28.02 -8.07 2.58
C GLU A 273 26.86 -9.08 2.49
N GLN A 274 27.06 -10.13 1.70
CA GLN A 274 26.22 -11.32 1.72
C GLN A 274 26.82 -12.30 2.74
N LEU A 275 26.01 -12.76 3.70
CA LEU A 275 26.49 -13.61 4.78
C LEU A 275 26.19 -15.08 4.53
N VAL A 276 27.20 -15.93 4.78
CA VAL A 276 27.01 -17.36 4.97
C VAL A 276 27.41 -17.68 6.41
N ILE A 277 26.48 -18.25 7.18
CA ILE A 277 26.69 -18.60 8.59
C ILE A 277 26.81 -20.11 8.70
N ASP A 278 28.05 -20.60 8.58
CA ASP A 278 28.47 -22.01 8.61
C ASP A 278 28.94 -22.48 9.99
N LYS A 279 28.79 -21.62 11.00
CA LYS A 279 29.17 -21.83 12.40
C LYS A 279 27.99 -21.49 13.31
N GLN A 280 27.68 -22.35 14.27
CA GLN A 280 26.67 -22.06 15.29
C GLN A 280 27.08 -20.80 16.08
N VAL A 281 26.31 -19.72 16.00
CA VAL A 281 26.53 -18.46 16.74
C VAL A 281 25.19 -17.79 17.07
N THR A 282 25.18 -16.93 18.09
CA THR A 282 24.06 -16.01 18.37
C THR A 282 24.45 -14.61 17.88
N LEU A 283 23.90 -14.18 16.74
CA LEU A 283 24.18 -12.90 16.12
C LEU A 283 23.14 -11.85 16.56
N ILE A 284 23.61 -10.75 17.19
CA ILE A 284 22.74 -9.71 17.78
C ILE A 284 23.11 -8.33 17.22
N GLY A 285 22.13 -7.63 16.65
CA GLY A 285 22.28 -6.26 16.14
C GLY A 285 21.93 -5.20 17.20
N GLU A 286 22.93 -4.52 17.75
CA GLU A 286 22.69 -3.39 18.66
C GLU A 286 22.27 -2.13 17.88
N GLY A 287 21.08 -1.60 18.19
CA GLY A 287 20.57 -0.38 17.56
C GLY A 287 20.08 -0.57 16.10
N ARG A 288 19.79 -1.81 15.69
CA ARG A 288 19.31 -2.17 14.34
C ARG A 288 20.29 -1.83 13.20
N PRO A 289 21.50 -2.41 13.21
CA PRO A 289 22.40 -2.33 12.05
C PRO A 289 21.77 -2.97 10.82
N VAL A 290 22.15 -2.45 9.65
CA VAL A 290 21.61 -2.85 8.34
C VAL A 290 22.55 -3.84 7.68
N ILE A 291 22.03 -4.98 7.24
CA ILE A 291 22.69 -5.91 6.32
C ILE A 291 22.12 -5.64 4.91
N ASP A 292 22.97 -5.16 4.01
CA ASP A 292 22.63 -4.74 2.64
C ASP A 292 23.29 -5.71 1.64
N GLY A 293 22.49 -6.59 1.03
CA GLY A 293 22.96 -7.60 0.07
C GLY A 293 23.37 -7.04 -1.30
N GLY A 294 23.35 -5.72 -1.50
CA GLY A 294 23.82 -5.05 -2.72
C GLY A 294 22.92 -5.21 -3.95
N GLY A 295 21.70 -5.75 -3.78
CA GLY A 295 20.75 -6.00 -4.87
C GLY A 295 20.96 -7.32 -5.62
N THR A 296 21.68 -8.27 -5.03
CA THR A 296 22.01 -9.57 -5.66
C THR A 296 21.85 -10.73 -4.67
N GLY A 297 21.54 -11.92 -5.18
CA GLY A 297 21.54 -13.18 -4.40
C GLY A 297 20.66 -13.19 -3.15
N ASP A 298 21.00 -14.07 -2.21
CA ASP A 298 20.50 -14.03 -0.84
C ASP A 298 21.29 -13.02 0.00
N VAL A 299 20.67 -12.43 1.02
CA VAL A 299 21.38 -11.50 1.94
C VAL A 299 22.07 -12.27 3.08
N VAL A 300 21.38 -13.24 3.69
CA VAL A 300 21.90 -14.12 4.74
C VAL A 300 21.51 -15.57 4.45
N VAL A 301 22.48 -16.48 4.46
CA VAL A 301 22.28 -17.93 4.30
C VAL A 301 22.82 -18.65 5.54
N ILE A 302 21.95 -19.33 6.27
CA ILE A 302 22.29 -20.05 7.50
C ILE A 302 22.41 -21.54 7.19
N THR A 303 23.64 -22.07 7.21
CA THR A 303 23.96 -23.47 6.92
C THR A 303 24.34 -24.28 8.16
N ALA A 304 24.71 -23.64 9.27
CA ALA A 304 24.89 -24.32 10.56
C ALA A 304 23.59 -24.47 11.34
N ASP A 305 23.52 -25.55 12.12
CA ASP A 305 22.44 -25.78 13.09
C ASP A 305 22.50 -24.78 14.25
N GLY A 306 21.34 -24.44 14.82
CA GLY A 306 21.22 -23.72 16.09
C GLY A 306 21.72 -22.27 16.07
N VAL A 307 21.81 -21.65 14.88
CA VAL A 307 22.16 -20.23 14.72
C VAL A 307 20.97 -19.35 15.11
N THR A 308 21.24 -18.26 15.83
CA THR A 308 20.25 -17.20 16.11
C THR A 308 20.65 -15.92 15.39
N ILE A 309 19.72 -15.24 14.72
CA ILE A 309 19.92 -13.89 14.16
C ILE A 309 18.80 -12.95 14.61
N ARG A 310 19.17 -11.87 15.30
CA ARG A 310 18.18 -10.94 15.87
C ARG A 310 18.55 -9.47 15.95
N GLY A 311 17.52 -8.63 15.85
CA GLY A 311 17.62 -7.18 16.00
C GLY A 311 18.22 -6.45 14.80
N PHE A 312 18.23 -7.04 13.61
CA PHE A 312 18.78 -6.41 12.39
C PHE A 312 17.73 -5.64 11.57
N VAL A 313 18.20 -4.82 10.63
CA VAL A 313 17.51 -4.56 9.36
C VAL A 313 18.18 -5.40 8.29
N ILE A 314 17.41 -6.09 7.44
CA ILE A 314 17.94 -6.95 6.37
C ILE A 314 17.25 -6.55 5.05
N GLU A 315 18.05 -6.11 4.07
CA GLU A 315 17.57 -5.52 2.82
C GLU A 315 18.48 -5.79 1.62
N GLY A 316 18.00 -5.52 0.41
CA GLY A 316 18.84 -5.55 -0.79
C GLY A 316 19.17 -6.94 -1.32
N SER A 317 18.22 -7.87 -1.31
CA SER A 317 18.37 -9.16 -2.01
C SER A 317 18.42 -8.97 -3.54
N GLY A 318 18.69 -10.06 -4.27
CA GLY A 318 18.40 -10.14 -5.69
C GLY A 318 16.92 -9.86 -6.04
N THR A 319 16.66 -9.61 -7.32
CA THR A 319 15.34 -9.18 -7.83
C THR A 319 14.79 -10.02 -8.99
N ASN A 320 15.49 -11.10 -9.37
CA ASN A 320 15.07 -12.07 -10.36
C ASN A 320 14.22 -13.17 -9.68
N VAL A 321 12.99 -13.38 -10.16
CA VAL A 321 12.05 -14.35 -9.56
C VAL A 321 12.56 -15.79 -9.72
N SER A 322 13.25 -16.10 -10.84
CA SER A 322 13.75 -17.45 -11.12
C SER A 322 14.88 -17.93 -10.20
N ASP A 323 15.53 -17.01 -9.48
CA ASP A 323 16.65 -17.33 -8.57
C ASP A 323 16.18 -17.43 -7.10
N GLU A 324 14.89 -17.20 -6.84
CA GLU A 324 14.23 -17.10 -5.52
C GLU A 324 15.02 -16.36 -4.41
N PRO A 325 15.64 -15.18 -4.65
CA PRO A 325 16.52 -14.50 -3.71
C PRO A 325 15.81 -14.08 -2.41
N THR A 326 16.41 -14.45 -1.27
CA THR A 326 15.81 -14.36 0.07
C THR A 326 16.64 -13.46 1.00
N ALA A 327 16.00 -12.73 1.92
CA ALA A 327 16.71 -12.00 2.96
C ALA A 327 17.41 -12.93 3.97
N VAL A 328 16.69 -13.94 4.49
CA VAL A 328 17.25 -15.00 5.35
C VAL A 328 16.83 -16.38 4.85
N ARG A 329 17.77 -17.13 4.25
CA ARG A 329 17.56 -18.53 3.85
C ARG A 329 18.13 -19.48 4.90
N LEU A 330 17.31 -20.41 5.37
CA LEU A 330 17.67 -21.42 6.36
C LEU A 330 17.90 -22.76 5.64
N ARG A 331 19.00 -23.44 5.99
CA ARG A 331 19.44 -24.77 5.48
C ARG A 331 20.06 -25.65 6.56
N GLY A 332 20.70 -25.05 7.57
CA GLY A 332 20.91 -25.72 8.87
C GLY A 332 19.63 -25.73 9.69
N ASN A 333 19.51 -26.61 10.68
CA ASN A 333 18.30 -26.86 11.46
C ASN A 333 18.24 -26.00 12.74
N ASN A 334 17.08 -25.95 13.39
CA ASN A 334 16.88 -25.31 14.71
C ASN A 334 17.31 -23.83 14.78
N ALA A 335 17.35 -23.14 13.63
CA ALA A 335 17.75 -21.74 13.58
C ALA A 335 16.61 -20.81 14.01
N VAL A 336 16.96 -19.73 14.71
CA VAL A 336 16.04 -18.72 15.26
C VAL A 336 16.24 -17.38 14.52
N VAL A 337 15.15 -16.85 13.95
CA VAL A 337 15.12 -15.55 13.27
C VAL A 337 14.13 -14.68 14.02
N GLU A 338 14.62 -13.76 14.88
CA GLU A 338 13.74 -12.98 15.76
C GLU A 338 13.99 -11.45 15.79
N ASP A 339 12.95 -10.68 16.07
CA ASP A 339 12.99 -9.20 16.22
C ASP A 339 13.51 -8.41 15.00
N ASN A 340 13.64 -9.00 13.80
CA ASN A 340 14.25 -8.33 12.63
C ASN A 340 13.25 -7.49 11.83
N ILE A 341 13.77 -6.49 11.09
CA ILE A 341 13.02 -5.75 10.06
C ILE A 341 13.57 -6.20 8.70
N ILE A 342 12.78 -6.99 7.97
CA ILE A 342 13.12 -7.53 6.65
C ILE A 342 12.33 -6.73 5.61
N ARG A 343 13.02 -5.97 4.76
CA ARG A 343 12.37 -5.01 3.84
C ARG A 343 13.11 -4.90 2.52
N ASN A 344 12.40 -4.53 1.45
CA ASN A 344 13.01 -4.26 0.14
C ASN A 344 13.83 -5.45 -0.38
N VAL A 345 13.23 -6.64 -0.25
CA VAL A 345 13.75 -7.96 -0.61
C VAL A 345 12.69 -8.70 -1.42
N LEU A 346 13.08 -9.70 -2.22
CA LEU A 346 12.10 -10.46 -2.99
C LEU A 346 11.34 -11.44 -2.09
N TYR A 347 12.03 -12.40 -1.47
CA TYR A 347 11.51 -13.31 -0.45
C TYR A 347 12.02 -12.88 0.93
N GLY A 348 11.18 -13.02 1.98
CA GLY A 348 11.55 -12.63 3.34
C GLY A 348 12.43 -13.67 4.03
N VAL A 349 11.80 -14.66 4.66
CA VAL A 349 12.48 -15.81 5.30
C VAL A 349 12.11 -17.10 4.56
N THR A 350 13.10 -17.89 4.13
CA THR A 350 12.87 -19.15 3.40
C THR A 350 13.49 -20.32 4.15
N LEU A 351 12.66 -21.28 4.55
CA LEU A 351 13.01 -22.55 5.17
C LEU A 351 12.98 -23.61 4.07
N ILE A 352 14.13 -24.22 3.76
CA ILE A 352 14.24 -25.19 2.66
C ILE A 352 15.09 -26.39 3.04
N GLN A 353 14.46 -27.57 3.08
CA GLN A 353 15.11 -28.85 3.39
C GLN A 353 15.83 -28.86 4.75
N SER A 354 15.24 -28.17 5.73
CA SER A 354 15.73 -27.99 7.11
C SER A 354 14.55 -27.97 8.09
N GLU A 355 14.79 -28.17 9.39
CA GLU A 355 13.74 -28.50 10.37
C GLU A 355 13.89 -27.74 11.71
N GLY A 356 12.80 -27.66 12.49
CA GLY A 356 12.82 -27.19 13.88
C GLY A 356 12.98 -25.68 14.09
N HIS A 357 12.69 -24.85 13.07
CA HIS A 357 12.94 -23.42 13.11
C HIS A 357 11.98 -22.62 14.00
N THR A 358 12.44 -21.45 14.46
CA THR A 358 11.55 -20.42 15.03
C THR A 358 11.73 -19.10 14.27
N VAL A 359 10.65 -18.58 13.70
CA VAL A 359 10.60 -17.26 13.05
C VAL A 359 9.65 -16.39 13.88
N LYS A 360 10.19 -15.45 14.65
CA LYS A 360 9.45 -14.73 15.72
C LYS A 360 9.51 -13.21 15.62
N ASN A 361 8.36 -12.52 15.77
CA ASN A 361 8.32 -11.06 15.96
C ASN A 361 9.07 -10.25 14.88
N ASN A 362 9.15 -10.76 13.64
CA ASN A 362 9.77 -10.05 12.52
C ASN A 362 8.74 -9.17 11.82
N GLN A 363 9.19 -8.03 11.31
CA GLN A 363 8.43 -7.19 10.38
C GLN A 363 8.93 -7.46 8.96
N ILE A 364 8.08 -8.00 8.10
CA ILE A 364 8.48 -8.52 6.77
C ILE A 364 7.67 -7.81 5.67
N SER A 365 8.37 -7.17 4.73
CA SER A 365 7.76 -6.63 3.50
C SER A 365 8.66 -6.79 2.29
N SER A 366 8.07 -6.99 1.11
CA SER A 366 8.83 -7.17 -0.14
C SER A 366 9.28 -5.83 -0.74
N ILE A 367 9.60 -5.82 -2.03
CA ILE A 367 9.89 -4.62 -2.84
C ILE A 367 8.57 -3.92 -3.16
N ASP A 368 8.43 -2.66 -2.72
CA ASP A 368 7.17 -1.92 -2.82
C ASP A 368 6.79 -1.61 -4.28
N GLU A 369 7.77 -1.37 -5.17
CA GLU A 369 7.55 -1.10 -6.60
C GLU A 369 7.09 -2.33 -7.42
N PHE A 370 7.13 -3.53 -6.85
CA PHE A 370 6.73 -4.75 -7.56
C PHE A 370 5.24 -5.03 -7.40
N SER A 371 4.58 -5.50 -8.47
CA SER A 371 3.23 -6.05 -8.39
C SER A 371 3.22 -7.34 -7.55
N THR A 372 2.09 -7.65 -6.92
CA THR A 372 1.94 -8.79 -6.00
C THR A 372 2.40 -10.12 -6.62
N GLU A 373 2.12 -10.36 -7.91
CA GLU A 373 2.55 -11.59 -8.59
C GLU A 373 4.07 -11.69 -8.83
N ARG A 374 4.80 -10.56 -8.86
CA ARG A 374 6.26 -10.50 -9.04
C ARG A 374 7.03 -10.59 -7.72
N ARG A 375 6.41 -10.26 -6.58
CA ARG A 375 7.02 -10.37 -5.25
C ARG A 375 7.27 -11.84 -4.87
N GLY A 376 8.13 -12.07 -3.89
CA GLY A 376 8.27 -13.37 -3.22
C GLY A 376 7.33 -13.50 -2.02
N HIS A 377 7.34 -14.67 -1.38
CA HIS A 377 6.58 -14.92 -0.15
C HIS A 377 7.26 -14.26 1.07
N GLY A 378 6.47 -13.89 2.08
CA GLY A 378 7.01 -13.29 3.31
C GLY A 378 7.76 -14.31 4.17
N VAL A 379 7.08 -15.42 4.47
CA VAL A 379 7.66 -16.63 5.05
C VAL A 379 7.36 -17.79 4.10
N TYR A 380 8.39 -18.51 3.68
CA TYR A 380 8.30 -19.61 2.71
C TYR A 380 8.84 -20.90 3.34
N LEU A 381 7.96 -21.87 3.56
CA LEU A 381 8.29 -23.22 4.00
C LEU A 381 8.26 -24.15 2.78
N TYR A 382 9.38 -24.81 2.47
CA TYR A 382 9.46 -25.82 1.40
C TYR A 382 10.21 -27.08 1.85
N SER A 383 9.54 -28.24 1.82
CA SER A 383 10.10 -29.53 2.26
C SER A 383 10.73 -29.44 3.67
N THR A 384 9.93 -29.07 4.67
CA THR A 384 10.39 -28.66 6.00
C THR A 384 9.36 -29.02 7.08
N ARG A 385 9.80 -29.27 8.32
CA ARG A 385 8.92 -29.76 9.39
C ARG A 385 9.26 -29.25 10.79
N ASP A 386 8.28 -29.38 11.69
CA ASP A 386 8.36 -29.06 13.13
C ASP A 386 8.73 -27.60 13.44
N ASN A 387 8.37 -26.65 12.57
CA ASN A 387 8.70 -25.24 12.72
C ASN A 387 7.63 -24.43 13.47
N ARG A 388 8.05 -23.32 14.09
CA ARG A 388 7.18 -22.33 14.76
C ARG A 388 7.29 -20.96 14.08
N ILE A 389 6.20 -20.48 13.51
CA ILE A 389 6.09 -19.16 12.88
C ILE A 389 5.17 -18.31 13.77
N GLU A 390 5.73 -17.42 14.58
CA GLU A 390 4.99 -16.76 15.66
C GLU A 390 5.15 -15.23 15.74
N ASP A 391 4.07 -14.53 16.09
CA ASP A 391 4.09 -13.09 16.42
C ASP A 391 4.57 -12.16 15.27
N ASN A 392 4.69 -12.63 14.02
CA ASN A 392 5.25 -11.82 12.91
C ASN A 392 4.21 -10.88 12.29
N ILE A 393 4.68 -9.76 11.73
CA ILE A 393 3.89 -8.82 10.93
C ILE A 393 4.37 -8.89 9.48
N ILE A 394 3.52 -9.37 8.57
CA ILE A 394 3.85 -9.57 7.16
C ILE A 394 2.94 -8.70 6.29
N THR A 395 3.51 -7.83 5.47
CA THR A 395 2.73 -6.89 4.65
C THR A 395 3.34 -6.69 3.27
N ARG A 396 2.50 -6.58 2.23
CA ARG A 396 2.93 -6.28 0.84
C ARG A 396 4.00 -7.25 0.31
N THR A 397 3.86 -8.54 0.61
CA THR A 397 4.56 -9.65 -0.06
C THR A 397 3.69 -10.20 -1.20
N LYS A 398 4.02 -11.37 -1.77
CA LYS A 398 3.13 -12.09 -2.70
C LYS A 398 2.05 -12.83 -1.94
N ASP A 399 2.44 -13.89 -1.24
CA ASP A 399 1.64 -14.48 -0.17
C ASP A 399 2.34 -14.20 1.17
N GLY A 400 1.60 -14.16 2.27
CA GLY A 400 2.15 -13.90 3.60
C GLY A 400 3.01 -15.07 4.08
N ILE A 401 2.34 -16.18 4.39
CA ILE A 401 2.97 -17.44 4.80
C ILE A 401 2.61 -18.52 3.76
N PHE A 402 3.61 -19.12 3.11
CA PHE A 402 3.45 -20.21 2.15
C PHE A 402 4.03 -21.52 2.71
N LEU A 403 3.30 -22.62 2.56
CA LEU A 403 3.73 -23.98 2.92
C LEU A 403 3.62 -24.91 1.71
N GLY A 404 4.76 -25.44 1.25
CA GLY A 404 4.85 -26.47 0.21
C GLY A 404 5.55 -27.72 0.73
N PHE A 405 4.87 -28.88 0.72
CA PHE A 405 5.44 -30.14 1.23
C PHE A 405 5.98 -30.01 2.67
N ALA A 406 5.24 -29.31 3.55
CA ALA A 406 5.70 -28.94 4.89
C ALA A 406 4.71 -29.43 5.96
N GLU A 407 5.23 -30.08 7.02
CA GLU A 407 4.41 -30.84 7.96
C GLU A 407 4.68 -30.49 9.44
N PHE A 408 3.72 -30.74 10.33
CA PHE A 408 3.85 -30.58 11.79
C PHE A 408 4.23 -29.17 12.28
N ASN A 409 3.94 -28.13 11.49
CA ASN A 409 4.27 -26.74 11.82
C ASN A 409 3.18 -26.09 12.69
N THR A 410 3.60 -25.17 13.55
CA THR A 410 2.71 -24.29 14.35
C THR A 410 2.84 -22.85 13.86
N ILE A 411 1.71 -22.23 13.51
CA ILE A 411 1.65 -20.85 13.01
C ILE A 411 0.70 -20.05 13.90
N GLU A 412 1.23 -19.13 14.71
CA GLU A 412 0.47 -18.51 15.80
C GLU A 412 0.65 -17.00 15.94
N ARG A 413 -0.44 -16.25 16.19
CA ARG A 413 -0.42 -14.80 16.48
C ARG A 413 0.21 -13.90 15.39
N ASN A 414 0.32 -14.38 14.15
CA ASN A 414 0.85 -13.58 13.05
C ASN A 414 -0.23 -12.62 12.51
N THR A 415 0.18 -11.44 12.06
CA THR A 415 -0.67 -10.46 11.38
C THR A 415 -0.23 -10.33 9.93
N VAL A 416 -1.15 -10.53 8.98
CA VAL A 416 -0.86 -10.50 7.55
C VAL A 416 -1.85 -9.62 6.79
N THR A 417 -1.33 -8.64 6.03
CA THR A 417 -2.14 -7.69 5.24
C THR A 417 -1.56 -7.39 3.85
N ASP A 418 -2.40 -6.89 2.94
CA ASP A 418 -1.98 -6.36 1.63
C ASP A 418 -1.25 -7.39 0.72
N VAL A 419 -1.61 -8.67 0.85
CA VAL A 419 -1.05 -9.79 0.08
C VAL A 419 -2.09 -10.42 -0.86
N ARG A 420 -1.67 -11.40 -1.66
CA ARG A 420 -2.57 -12.23 -2.47
C ARG A 420 -3.28 -13.27 -1.60
N TYR A 421 -2.51 -14.12 -0.91
CA TYR A 421 -3.02 -15.02 0.13
C TYR A 421 -2.36 -14.70 1.47
N GLY A 422 -3.14 -14.53 2.55
CA GLY A 422 -2.61 -14.39 3.90
C GLY A 422 -1.82 -15.64 4.33
N ILE A 423 -2.44 -16.81 4.13
CA ILE A 423 -1.83 -18.13 4.30
C ILE A 423 -2.13 -19.04 3.11
N HIS A 424 -1.16 -19.81 2.63
CA HIS A 424 -1.26 -20.62 1.41
C HIS A 424 -0.60 -21.99 1.62
N TYR A 425 -1.38 -23.06 1.46
CA TYR A 425 -0.92 -24.45 1.57
C TYR A 425 -0.92 -25.15 0.21
N MET A 426 0.12 -25.94 -0.05
CA MET A 426 0.24 -26.85 -1.18
C MET A 426 0.88 -28.16 -0.71
N TYR A 427 0.07 -29.20 -0.48
CA TYR A 427 0.53 -30.50 0.04
C TYR A 427 1.25 -30.40 1.40
N ALA A 428 0.65 -29.71 2.36
CA ALA A 428 1.25 -29.38 3.65
C ALA A 428 0.40 -29.89 4.82
N ASP A 429 0.73 -31.08 5.33
CA ASP A 429 -0.13 -31.89 6.21
C ASP A 429 0.18 -31.73 7.71
N ASP A 430 -0.70 -32.20 8.60
CA ASP A 430 -0.48 -32.25 10.06
C ASP A 430 -0.14 -30.89 10.71
N ASN A 431 -0.52 -29.79 10.09
CA ASN A 431 -0.19 -28.43 10.55
C ASN A 431 -1.30 -27.81 11.41
N VAL A 432 -0.90 -26.95 12.36
CA VAL A 432 -1.81 -26.21 13.24
C VAL A 432 -1.59 -24.71 13.09
N PHE A 433 -2.67 -23.92 12.93
CA PHE A 433 -2.57 -22.47 12.95
C PHE A 433 -3.66 -21.79 13.81
N MET A 434 -3.26 -20.89 14.71
CA MET A 434 -4.15 -20.31 15.72
C MET A 434 -3.91 -18.83 16.04
N ASP A 435 -4.97 -18.13 16.41
CA ASP A 435 -4.92 -16.73 16.88
C ASP A 435 -4.27 -15.74 15.88
N ASN A 436 -4.21 -16.07 14.58
CA ASN A 436 -3.65 -15.21 13.52
C ASN A 436 -4.71 -14.27 12.93
N SER A 437 -4.29 -13.16 12.32
CA SER A 437 -5.15 -12.23 11.56
C SER A 437 -4.70 -12.14 10.10
N PHE A 438 -5.56 -12.63 9.19
CA PHE A 438 -5.36 -12.66 7.73
C PHE A 438 -6.38 -11.74 7.05
N THR A 439 -6.04 -10.46 6.92
CA THR A 439 -7.01 -9.42 6.51
C THR A 439 -6.56 -8.57 5.34
N HIS A 440 -7.49 -7.79 4.78
CA HIS A 440 -7.22 -6.73 3.80
C HIS A 440 -6.36 -7.20 2.60
N SER A 441 -6.56 -8.46 2.19
CA SER A 441 -5.79 -9.14 1.15
C SER A 441 -6.71 -9.52 -0.02
N THR A 442 -6.14 -10.06 -1.10
CA THR A 442 -6.95 -10.56 -2.23
C THR A 442 -7.83 -11.72 -1.77
N ALA A 443 -7.25 -12.61 -0.94
CA ALA A 443 -7.91 -13.66 -0.18
C ALA A 443 -7.22 -13.83 1.19
N GLY A 444 -7.98 -14.28 2.20
CA GLY A 444 -7.45 -14.49 3.54
C GLY A 444 -6.59 -15.77 3.63
N GLY A 445 -7.13 -16.91 3.21
CA GLY A 445 -6.38 -18.17 3.15
C GLY A 445 -6.78 -19.07 1.99
N ALA A 446 -5.83 -19.88 1.51
CA ALA A 446 -6.04 -20.94 0.52
C ALA A 446 -5.40 -22.25 1.00
N LEU A 447 -6.23 -23.21 1.40
CA LEU A 447 -5.83 -24.54 1.85
C LEU A 447 -6.01 -25.52 0.68
N MET A 448 -4.92 -26.08 0.15
CA MET A 448 -4.95 -26.88 -1.07
C MET A 448 -4.20 -28.22 -0.94
N TYR A 449 -4.83 -29.31 -1.38
CA TYR A 449 -4.21 -30.65 -1.50
C TYR A 449 -3.58 -31.18 -0.20
N SER A 450 -4.13 -30.81 0.95
CA SER A 450 -3.52 -30.97 2.28
C SER A 450 -4.50 -31.61 3.28
N ARG A 451 -3.98 -32.36 4.25
CA ARG A 451 -4.78 -33.24 5.14
C ARG A 451 -4.35 -33.16 6.61
N ARG A 452 -5.28 -33.43 7.54
CA ARG A 452 -5.12 -33.31 9.00
C ARG A 452 -4.74 -31.89 9.43
N LEU A 453 -5.62 -30.94 9.12
CA LEU A 453 -5.43 -29.53 9.43
C LEU A 453 -6.31 -29.11 10.61
N ARG A 454 -5.73 -28.52 11.65
CA ARG A 454 -6.48 -27.90 12.75
C ARG A 454 -6.23 -26.40 12.79
N PHE A 455 -7.28 -25.60 12.88
CA PHE A 455 -7.11 -24.17 13.08
C PHE A 455 -8.22 -23.48 13.87
N GLU A 456 -7.79 -22.59 14.77
CA GLU A 456 -8.64 -22.06 15.83
C GLU A 456 -8.42 -20.57 16.13
N ARG A 457 -9.49 -19.83 16.41
CA ARG A 457 -9.46 -18.39 16.80
C ARG A 457 -8.78 -17.45 15.80
N ASN A 458 -8.68 -17.81 14.52
CA ASN A 458 -8.09 -16.94 13.50
C ASN A 458 -9.13 -15.96 12.92
N GLU A 459 -8.69 -14.76 12.54
CA GLU A 459 -9.49 -13.78 11.79
C GLU A 459 -9.19 -13.87 10.28
N PHE A 460 -10.24 -14.02 9.46
CA PHE A 460 -10.20 -13.95 8.01
C PHE A 460 -11.12 -12.82 7.54
N GLY A 461 -10.56 -11.60 7.47
CA GLY A 461 -11.34 -10.36 7.44
C GLY A 461 -11.13 -9.46 6.23
N TYR A 462 -12.21 -8.86 5.71
CA TYR A 462 -12.15 -7.77 4.72
C TYR A 462 -11.51 -8.11 3.36
N ASN A 463 -11.39 -9.39 3.00
CA ASN A 463 -10.80 -9.83 1.73
C ASN A 463 -11.83 -9.69 0.60
N ARG A 464 -11.64 -8.71 -0.30
CA ARG A 464 -12.70 -8.16 -1.16
C ARG A 464 -12.39 -8.14 -2.65
N SER A 465 -11.44 -8.94 -3.13
CA SER A 465 -11.16 -9.06 -4.56
C SER A 465 -12.38 -9.54 -5.35
N GLU A 466 -12.67 -8.90 -6.48
CA GLU A 466 -13.76 -9.31 -7.39
C GLU A 466 -13.56 -10.74 -7.87
N ALA A 467 -12.33 -11.11 -8.25
CA ALA A 467 -11.98 -12.47 -8.63
C ALA A 467 -12.01 -13.43 -7.44
N SER A 468 -11.11 -13.23 -6.46
CA SER A 468 -10.78 -14.26 -5.46
C SER A 468 -11.02 -13.82 -4.01
N GLY A 469 -11.97 -12.91 -3.75
CA GLY A 469 -12.27 -12.36 -2.42
C GLY A 469 -12.87 -13.32 -1.40
N TYR A 470 -12.35 -14.54 -1.26
CA TYR A 470 -12.71 -15.45 -0.18
C TYR A 470 -11.95 -15.13 1.11
N GLY A 471 -12.62 -15.26 2.25
CA GLY A 471 -11.97 -15.34 3.56
C GLY A 471 -11.10 -16.58 3.61
N LEU A 472 -11.66 -17.74 3.26
CA LEU A 472 -10.95 -19.02 3.23
C LEU A 472 -11.41 -19.91 2.06
N LEU A 473 -10.45 -20.44 1.30
CA LEU A 473 -10.69 -21.48 0.28
C LEU A 473 -10.18 -22.83 0.79
N PHE A 474 -11.04 -23.85 0.69
CA PHE A 474 -10.66 -25.27 0.74
C PHE A 474 -10.69 -25.83 -0.69
N LYS A 475 -9.57 -26.39 -1.16
CA LYS A 475 -9.52 -27.15 -2.41
C LYS A 475 -8.85 -28.50 -2.22
N ASP A 476 -9.60 -29.58 -2.40
CA ASP A 476 -9.10 -30.96 -2.34
C ASP A 476 -8.35 -31.24 -1.01
N VAL A 477 -8.98 -30.91 0.12
CA VAL A 477 -8.43 -31.07 1.49
C VAL A 477 -9.22 -32.08 2.31
N ASP A 478 -8.54 -32.78 3.23
CA ASP A 478 -9.10 -33.86 4.05
C ASP A 478 -8.83 -33.66 5.56
N ASP A 479 -9.64 -34.28 6.42
CA ASP A 479 -9.45 -34.34 7.87
C ASP A 479 -9.24 -32.94 8.50
N VAL A 480 -10.17 -32.02 8.25
CA VAL A 480 -10.06 -30.61 8.66
C VAL A 480 -10.91 -30.32 9.89
N VAL A 481 -10.36 -29.62 10.88
CA VAL A 481 -11.03 -29.20 12.12
C VAL A 481 -10.88 -27.68 12.31
N MET A 482 -11.99 -26.96 12.13
CA MET A 482 -12.07 -25.49 12.11
C MET A 482 -12.97 -24.97 13.23
N ILE A 483 -12.39 -24.35 14.27
CA ILE A 483 -13.10 -24.00 15.52
C ILE A 483 -12.89 -22.52 15.92
N ASP A 484 -13.90 -21.83 16.47
CA ASP A 484 -13.79 -20.47 17.04
C ASP A 484 -13.27 -19.36 16.09
N ASN A 485 -13.25 -19.56 14.76
CA ASN A 485 -12.67 -18.58 13.83
C ASN A 485 -13.65 -17.45 13.45
N LEU A 486 -13.12 -16.28 13.10
CA LEU A 486 -13.85 -15.09 12.69
C LEU A 486 -13.75 -14.88 11.17
N ILE A 487 -14.79 -15.27 10.41
CA ILE A 487 -14.83 -15.18 8.94
C ILE A 487 -15.78 -14.05 8.52
N HIS A 488 -15.26 -12.86 8.21
CA HIS A 488 -16.14 -11.70 8.01
C HIS A 488 -15.73 -10.64 6.99
N HIS A 489 -16.75 -9.89 6.53
CA HIS A 489 -16.59 -8.73 5.65
C HIS A 489 -15.93 -9.03 4.30
N ASN A 490 -15.85 -10.31 3.90
CA ASN A 490 -15.24 -10.77 2.65
C ASN A 490 -16.27 -10.77 1.48
N ARG A 491 -15.81 -11.04 0.25
CA ARG A 491 -16.75 -11.31 -0.87
C ARG A 491 -17.44 -12.67 -0.65
N LEU A 492 -16.67 -13.71 -0.36
CA LEU A 492 -17.14 -15.03 0.05
C LEU A 492 -16.55 -15.32 1.44
N GLY A 493 -17.30 -15.89 2.37
CA GLY A 493 -16.75 -16.29 3.68
C GLY A 493 -15.83 -17.50 3.53
N ILE A 494 -16.44 -18.67 3.34
CA ILE A 494 -15.76 -19.93 3.05
C ILE A 494 -16.14 -20.42 1.65
N THR A 495 -15.17 -20.80 0.82
CA THR A 495 -15.39 -21.50 -0.46
C THR A 495 -14.82 -22.92 -0.36
N MET A 496 -15.57 -23.93 -0.79
CA MET A 496 -15.16 -25.33 -0.68
C MET A 496 -15.36 -26.10 -1.99
N GLU A 497 -14.25 -26.59 -2.56
CA GLU A 497 -14.20 -27.39 -3.78
C GLU A 497 -13.57 -28.77 -3.47
N GLY A 498 -14.34 -29.85 -3.59
CA GLY A 498 -13.80 -31.21 -3.41
C GLY A 498 -13.24 -31.50 -2.02
N ALA A 499 -13.89 -31.02 -0.96
CA ALA A 499 -13.49 -31.25 0.43
C ALA A 499 -14.61 -32.00 1.20
N PRO A 500 -14.37 -33.21 1.75
CA PRO A 500 -13.18 -34.04 1.61
C PRO A 500 -12.92 -34.46 0.15
N HIS A 501 -11.65 -34.68 -0.16
CA HIS A 501 -11.21 -35.30 -1.41
C HIS A 501 -11.24 -36.83 -1.30
N THR A 502 -10.84 -37.36 -0.14
CA THR A 502 -10.75 -38.79 0.13
C THR A 502 -12.07 -39.32 0.73
N PRO A 503 -12.70 -40.35 0.12
CA PRO A 503 -13.93 -40.93 0.66
C PRO A 503 -13.73 -41.51 2.08
N GLY A 504 -14.42 -40.91 3.06
CA GLY A 504 -14.36 -41.30 4.47
C GLY A 504 -13.56 -40.34 5.37
N SER A 505 -12.83 -39.38 4.79
CA SER A 505 -12.28 -38.24 5.52
C SER A 505 -13.40 -37.27 5.93
N VAL A 506 -13.12 -36.42 6.92
CA VAL A 506 -14.12 -35.54 7.56
C VAL A 506 -13.69 -34.08 7.48
N VAL A 507 -14.64 -33.16 7.37
CA VAL A 507 -14.43 -31.72 7.53
C VAL A 507 -15.42 -31.20 8.57
N GLU A 508 -14.92 -30.77 9.72
CA GLU A 508 -15.70 -30.24 10.83
C GLU A 508 -15.47 -28.73 10.96
N ILE A 509 -16.55 -27.97 10.87
CA ILE A 509 -16.56 -26.51 10.97
C ILE A 509 -17.53 -26.17 12.11
N THR A 510 -17.00 -25.84 13.29
CA THR A 510 -17.81 -25.67 14.50
C THR A 510 -17.53 -24.40 15.29
N ASP A 511 -18.57 -23.82 15.90
CA ASP A 511 -18.47 -22.63 16.77
C ASP A 511 -17.79 -21.37 16.16
N ASN A 512 -17.69 -21.30 14.82
CA ASN A 512 -17.13 -20.15 14.11
C ASN A 512 -18.19 -19.04 13.90
N LEU A 513 -17.75 -17.78 13.80
CA LEU A 513 -18.58 -16.68 13.28
C LEU A 513 -18.36 -16.53 11.78
N ILE A 514 -19.41 -16.72 10.98
CA ILE A 514 -19.39 -16.57 9.52
C ILE A 514 -20.39 -15.47 9.14
N GLY A 515 -19.95 -14.22 9.19
CA GLY A 515 -20.87 -13.06 9.17
C GLY A 515 -20.40 -11.84 8.36
N PHE A 516 -21.34 -11.00 7.94
CA PHE A 516 -21.10 -9.77 7.17
C PHE A 516 -20.41 -9.98 5.80
N ASN A 517 -20.43 -11.21 5.26
CA ASN A 517 -19.89 -11.54 3.93
C ASN A 517 -20.97 -11.35 2.84
N GLN A 518 -20.59 -11.23 1.55
CA GLN A 518 -21.61 -11.19 0.49
C GLN A 518 -22.28 -12.57 0.28
N VAL A 519 -21.52 -13.64 0.50
CA VAL A 519 -22.04 -15.01 0.67
C VAL A 519 -21.29 -15.62 1.86
N ALA A 520 -21.98 -16.25 2.81
CA ALA A 520 -21.32 -16.87 3.96
C ALA A 520 -20.50 -18.10 3.53
N ILE A 521 -21.12 -19.02 2.78
CA ILE A 521 -20.47 -20.25 2.30
C ILE A 521 -20.83 -20.52 0.83
N GLU A 522 -19.83 -20.90 0.03
CA GLU A 522 -19.98 -21.37 -1.35
C GLU A 522 -19.51 -22.83 -1.46
N LEU A 523 -20.42 -23.76 -1.82
CA LEU A 523 -20.17 -25.21 -1.86
C LEU A 523 -20.28 -25.78 -3.28
N THR A 524 -19.41 -26.72 -3.64
CA THR A 524 -19.61 -27.62 -4.79
C THR A 524 -20.37 -28.88 -4.39
N SER A 525 -21.05 -29.56 -5.33
CA SER A 525 -21.74 -30.83 -5.03
C SER A 525 -20.83 -32.04 -4.72
N THR A 526 -19.52 -31.89 -4.84
CA THR A 526 -18.54 -32.88 -4.32
C THR A 526 -18.16 -32.63 -2.86
N THR A 527 -18.47 -31.45 -2.31
CA THR A 527 -18.16 -31.06 -0.93
C THR A 527 -19.10 -31.74 0.08
N GLY A 528 -18.57 -32.16 1.23
CA GLY A 528 -19.35 -32.67 2.37
C GLY A 528 -18.70 -32.34 3.72
N ALA A 529 -19.31 -31.45 4.50
CA ALA A 529 -18.82 -31.05 5.82
C ALA A 529 -19.93 -31.11 6.89
N VAL A 530 -19.48 -31.06 8.15
CA VAL A 530 -20.33 -30.97 9.35
C VAL A 530 -20.25 -29.55 9.90
N PHE A 531 -21.40 -28.88 9.95
CA PHE A 531 -21.57 -27.53 10.48
C PHE A 531 -22.42 -27.60 11.76
N SER A 532 -21.86 -27.24 12.91
CA SER A 532 -22.59 -27.17 14.18
C SER A 532 -22.06 -26.06 15.08
N GLY A 533 -22.93 -25.36 15.80
CA GLY A 533 -22.55 -24.25 16.67
C GLY A 533 -22.10 -22.99 15.96
N ASN A 534 -22.02 -22.93 14.62
CA ASN A 534 -21.58 -21.70 13.94
C ASN A 534 -22.63 -20.59 14.04
N SER A 535 -22.19 -19.34 13.97
CA SER A 535 -23.05 -18.15 13.94
C SER A 535 -23.05 -17.52 12.55
N PHE A 536 -24.17 -17.60 11.84
CA PHE A 536 -24.41 -16.92 10.57
C PHE A 536 -25.13 -15.58 10.84
N VAL A 537 -24.46 -14.47 10.56
CA VAL A 537 -24.90 -13.12 10.98
C VAL A 537 -24.65 -12.06 9.91
N GLY A 538 -25.69 -11.40 9.40
CA GLY A 538 -25.57 -10.21 8.56
C GLY A 538 -24.97 -10.45 7.17
N ASN A 539 -24.99 -11.69 6.67
CA ASN A 539 -24.53 -12.01 5.32
C ASN A 539 -25.57 -11.56 4.26
N LEU A 540 -25.12 -11.25 3.04
CA LEU A 540 -26.03 -10.94 1.92
C LEU A 540 -26.62 -12.17 1.23
N GLY A 541 -26.17 -13.36 1.62
CA GLY A 541 -26.71 -14.67 1.28
C GLY A 541 -26.01 -15.72 2.16
N GLN A 542 -26.74 -16.72 2.65
CA GLN A 542 -26.17 -17.68 3.61
C GLN A 542 -25.34 -18.75 2.87
N VAL A 543 -25.97 -19.58 2.03
CA VAL A 543 -25.27 -20.68 1.32
C VAL A 543 -25.62 -20.73 -0.17
N GLU A 544 -24.61 -20.62 -1.03
CA GLU A 544 -24.72 -20.75 -2.48
C GLU A 544 -24.05 -22.05 -2.98
N GLY A 545 -24.68 -22.70 -3.97
CA GLY A 545 -24.24 -23.99 -4.52
C GLY A 545 -23.77 -23.89 -5.96
N ARG A 546 -22.54 -24.33 -6.24
CA ARG A 546 -21.96 -24.43 -7.59
C ARG A 546 -22.21 -25.80 -8.22
N GLY A 547 -23.41 -25.95 -8.77
CA GLY A 547 -23.83 -27.11 -9.56
C GLY A 547 -24.18 -28.34 -8.71
N GLY A 548 -25.04 -29.19 -9.26
CA GLY A 548 -25.50 -30.42 -8.58
C GLY A 548 -26.43 -30.15 -7.40
N ASP A 549 -26.37 -31.04 -6.40
CA ASP A 549 -27.18 -30.98 -5.17
C ASP A 549 -26.24 -31.02 -3.97
N ILE A 550 -26.16 -29.92 -3.21
CA ILE A 550 -25.24 -29.76 -2.09
C ILE A 550 -25.81 -30.26 -0.76
N GLN A 551 -27.14 -30.39 -0.64
CA GLN A 551 -27.79 -30.78 0.61
C GLN A 551 -27.45 -32.22 1.01
N LYS A 552 -27.33 -33.10 0.01
CA LYS A 552 -27.12 -34.55 0.19
C LYS A 552 -25.88 -34.91 1.03
N ASN A 553 -24.81 -34.13 0.93
CA ASN A 553 -23.49 -34.48 1.46
C ASN A 553 -23.09 -33.65 2.70
N ASN A 554 -23.86 -32.63 3.08
CA ASN A 554 -23.49 -31.66 4.13
C ASN A 554 -24.47 -31.75 5.31
N LEU A 555 -23.93 -31.90 6.53
CA LEU A 555 -24.71 -31.99 7.76
C LEU A 555 -24.70 -30.63 8.46
N TRP A 556 -25.88 -30.06 8.68
CA TRP A 556 -26.04 -28.75 9.34
C TRP A 556 -26.40 -28.87 10.83
N SER A 557 -26.21 -30.06 11.41
CA SER A 557 -26.31 -30.29 12.85
C SER A 557 -25.49 -31.52 13.22
N LEU A 558 -24.93 -31.51 14.43
CA LEU A 558 -24.19 -32.61 15.05
C LEU A 558 -24.76 -32.87 16.45
N GLU A 559 -25.02 -34.13 16.80
CA GLU A 559 -25.49 -34.57 18.14
C GLU A 559 -26.68 -33.77 18.74
N GLY A 560 -27.58 -33.25 17.90
CA GLY A 560 -28.73 -32.44 18.33
C GLY A 560 -28.48 -30.93 18.41
N ARG A 561 -27.29 -30.46 18.02
CA ARG A 561 -26.90 -29.05 18.01
C ARG A 561 -26.73 -28.55 16.57
N GLY A 562 -27.55 -27.61 16.13
CA GLY A 562 -27.44 -26.95 14.82
C GLY A 562 -26.61 -25.68 14.90
N ASN A 563 -26.89 -24.72 14.03
CA ASN A 563 -26.21 -23.43 13.91
C ASN A 563 -27.16 -22.27 14.20
N TYR A 564 -26.63 -21.10 14.56
CA TYR A 564 -27.41 -19.87 14.65
C TYR A 564 -27.53 -19.20 13.28
N TRP A 565 -28.74 -18.77 12.91
CA TRP A 565 -29.02 -18.08 11.64
C TRP A 565 -29.81 -16.80 11.91
N ASP A 566 -29.27 -15.64 11.54
CA ASP A 566 -29.91 -14.34 11.81
C ASP A 566 -31.20 -14.08 11.01
N ASP A 567 -31.47 -14.88 9.98
CA ASP A 567 -32.71 -14.94 9.22
C ASP A 567 -33.72 -16.01 9.69
N TYR A 568 -33.40 -16.83 10.70
CA TYR A 568 -34.34 -17.79 11.29
C TYR A 568 -35.53 -17.11 12.00
N ARG A 569 -36.74 -17.62 11.78
CA ARG A 569 -38.00 -17.05 12.31
C ARG A 569 -38.91 -18.07 12.99
N GLY A 570 -38.33 -19.18 13.45
CA GLY A 570 -39.05 -20.13 14.30
C GLY A 570 -39.16 -19.66 15.75
N TYR A 571 -39.40 -20.61 16.65
CA TYR A 571 -39.57 -20.36 18.08
C TYR A 571 -38.99 -21.51 18.89
N ASP A 572 -38.69 -21.24 20.14
CA ASP A 572 -38.41 -22.22 21.18
C ASP A 572 -39.52 -22.10 22.23
N ALA A 573 -40.35 -23.15 22.36
CA ALA A 573 -41.42 -23.25 23.33
C ALA A 573 -41.05 -24.13 24.54
N ASN A 574 -39.88 -24.78 24.53
CA ASN A 574 -39.45 -25.72 25.56
C ASN A 574 -38.42 -25.09 26.53
N GLY A 575 -37.61 -24.16 26.05
CA GLY A 575 -36.64 -23.35 26.78
C GLY A 575 -35.19 -23.86 26.73
N ASP A 576 -34.85 -24.80 25.85
CA ASP A 576 -33.50 -25.37 25.73
C ASP A 576 -32.52 -24.54 24.86
N GLY A 577 -33.01 -23.53 24.13
CA GLY A 577 -32.21 -22.67 23.26
C GLY A 577 -32.08 -23.18 21.82
N ILE A 578 -32.78 -24.26 21.46
CA ILE A 578 -32.92 -24.79 20.10
C ILE A 578 -34.34 -24.48 19.61
N GLY A 579 -34.49 -24.13 18.33
CA GLY A 579 -35.80 -23.87 17.74
C GLY A 579 -36.58 -25.15 17.43
N ASP A 580 -37.86 -25.21 17.83
CA ASP A 580 -38.80 -26.33 17.60
C ASP A 580 -39.12 -26.57 16.11
N LEU A 581 -38.67 -25.68 15.22
CA LEU A 581 -38.82 -25.78 13.77
C LEU A 581 -37.45 -25.83 13.09
N GLU A 582 -37.26 -26.78 12.18
CA GLU A 582 -36.08 -26.82 11.29
C GLU A 582 -35.90 -25.49 10.52
N TYR A 583 -34.65 -25.06 10.34
CA TYR A 583 -34.30 -23.95 9.45
C TYR A 583 -34.07 -24.48 8.03
N ARG A 584 -34.65 -23.78 7.04
CA ARG A 584 -34.61 -24.13 5.61
C ARG A 584 -34.14 -22.93 4.79
N TYR A 585 -33.01 -23.07 4.07
CA TYR A 585 -32.55 -22.05 3.12
C TYR A 585 -32.98 -22.40 1.68
N GLU A 586 -33.78 -21.53 1.09
CA GLU A 586 -34.55 -21.73 -0.14
C GLU A 586 -34.30 -20.58 -1.14
N GLY A 587 -33.38 -20.77 -2.08
CA GLY A 587 -32.88 -19.70 -2.95
C GLY A 587 -33.65 -19.51 -4.26
N ALA A 588 -34.96 -19.19 -4.21
CA ALA A 588 -35.78 -19.03 -5.43
C ALA A 588 -35.27 -17.89 -6.35
N PHE A 589 -34.95 -16.73 -5.77
CA PHE A 589 -34.34 -15.63 -6.50
C PHE A 589 -32.91 -15.94 -6.99
N ASP A 590 -32.12 -16.68 -6.21
CA ASP A 590 -30.74 -17.06 -6.58
C ASP A 590 -30.70 -18.01 -7.80
N ASP A 591 -31.64 -18.95 -7.90
CA ASP A 591 -31.83 -19.83 -9.05
C ASP A 591 -32.20 -19.07 -10.34
N LEU A 592 -32.68 -17.82 -10.21
CA LEU A 592 -32.87 -16.89 -11.33
C LEU A 592 -31.60 -16.09 -11.63
N ILE A 593 -30.83 -15.65 -10.62
CA ILE A 593 -29.51 -15.02 -10.81
C ILE A 593 -28.58 -15.95 -11.62
N GLN A 594 -28.51 -17.24 -11.28
CA GLN A 594 -27.69 -18.21 -12.03
C GLN A 594 -28.05 -18.34 -13.52
N ARG A 595 -29.28 -17.97 -13.92
CA ARG A 595 -29.75 -18.00 -15.31
C ARG A 595 -29.54 -16.68 -16.05
N ASN A 596 -29.40 -15.57 -15.32
CA ASN A 596 -29.19 -14.24 -15.87
C ASN A 596 -28.62 -13.29 -14.81
N ASP A 597 -27.33 -12.97 -14.89
CA ASP A 597 -26.65 -12.07 -13.96
C ASP A 597 -27.26 -10.67 -13.87
N ALA A 598 -27.99 -10.20 -14.89
CA ALA A 598 -28.70 -8.92 -14.81
C ALA A 598 -29.82 -8.92 -13.73
N ILE A 599 -30.29 -10.09 -13.29
CA ILE A 599 -31.25 -10.23 -12.18
C ILE A 599 -30.59 -9.89 -10.83
N ARG A 600 -29.26 -10.02 -10.71
CA ARG A 600 -28.48 -9.64 -9.51
C ARG A 600 -28.70 -8.18 -9.10
N ALA A 601 -29.01 -7.30 -10.06
CA ALA A 601 -29.34 -5.88 -9.80
C ALA A 601 -30.65 -5.67 -9.02
N TYR A 602 -31.49 -6.71 -8.86
CA TYR A 602 -32.73 -6.67 -8.08
C TYR A 602 -32.60 -7.32 -6.69
N ARG A 603 -31.41 -7.79 -6.27
CA ARG A 603 -31.17 -8.29 -4.90
C ARG A 603 -31.47 -7.16 -3.89
N PHE A 604 -32.14 -7.49 -2.79
CA PHE A 604 -32.67 -6.53 -1.79
C PHE A 604 -33.75 -5.55 -2.29
N SER A 605 -34.30 -5.75 -3.50
CA SER A 605 -35.46 -5.00 -3.96
C SER A 605 -36.78 -5.67 -3.57
N PRO A 606 -37.91 -4.94 -3.51
CA PRO A 606 -39.24 -5.54 -3.32
C PRO A 606 -39.60 -6.59 -4.40
N ALA A 607 -38.95 -6.57 -5.57
CA ALA A 607 -39.16 -7.59 -6.60
C ALA A 607 -38.55 -8.94 -6.23
N GLN A 608 -37.41 -8.97 -5.51
CA GLN A 608 -36.90 -10.20 -4.90
C GLN A 608 -37.93 -10.75 -3.90
N THR A 609 -38.36 -9.92 -2.93
CA THR A 609 -39.31 -10.34 -1.89
C THR A 609 -40.62 -10.87 -2.47
N ALA A 610 -41.11 -10.29 -3.57
CA ALA A 610 -42.30 -10.77 -4.28
C ALA A 610 -42.07 -12.12 -5.01
N LEU A 611 -40.88 -12.37 -5.55
CA LEU A 611 -40.51 -13.65 -6.17
C LEU A 611 -40.32 -14.75 -5.13
N ASP A 612 -39.64 -14.46 -4.02
CA ASP A 612 -39.41 -15.42 -2.94
C ASP A 612 -40.73 -15.77 -2.20
N LEU A 613 -41.67 -14.82 -2.05
CA LEU A 613 -43.05 -15.15 -1.65
C LEU A 613 -43.77 -15.98 -2.71
N GLY A 614 -43.65 -15.61 -4.00
CA GLY A 614 -44.31 -16.30 -5.10
C GLY A 614 -43.94 -17.79 -5.18
N ALA A 615 -42.65 -18.12 -5.04
CA ALA A 615 -42.17 -19.50 -5.03
C ALA A 615 -42.84 -20.34 -3.92
N LYS A 616 -43.03 -19.78 -2.72
CA LYS A 616 -43.67 -20.46 -1.58
C LYS A 616 -45.18 -20.69 -1.75
N TRP A 617 -45.82 -19.99 -2.68
CA TRP A 617 -47.27 -20.13 -2.97
C TRP A 617 -47.53 -21.00 -4.22
N PHE A 618 -46.50 -21.28 -5.02
CA PHE A 618 -46.60 -22.06 -6.26
C PHE A 618 -45.52 -23.15 -6.31
N PRO A 619 -45.78 -24.36 -5.78
CA PRO A 619 -44.79 -25.44 -5.66
C PRO A 619 -44.06 -25.88 -6.94
N VAL A 620 -44.57 -25.52 -8.13
CA VAL A 620 -43.90 -25.72 -9.42
C VAL A 620 -42.66 -24.81 -9.62
N TYR A 621 -42.50 -23.79 -8.77
CA TYR A 621 -41.37 -22.86 -8.71
C TYR A 621 -40.63 -22.91 -7.37
N GLU A 622 -40.91 -23.92 -6.54
CA GLU A 622 -40.24 -24.13 -5.26
C GLU A 622 -38.76 -24.49 -5.51
N PRO A 623 -37.80 -23.70 -4.97
CA PRO A 623 -36.38 -23.96 -5.19
C PRO A 623 -35.97 -25.24 -4.45
N LYS A 624 -34.90 -25.88 -4.92
CA LYS A 624 -34.26 -26.94 -4.13
C LYS A 624 -33.75 -26.35 -2.81
N THR A 625 -34.21 -26.89 -1.68
CA THR A 625 -33.70 -26.55 -0.36
C THR A 625 -32.20 -26.86 -0.30
N ARG A 626 -31.38 -25.84 -0.02
CA ARG A 626 -29.90 -25.97 -0.02
C ARG A 626 -29.34 -26.34 1.35
N VAL A 627 -30.01 -25.86 2.40
CA VAL A 627 -29.69 -26.10 3.81
C VAL A 627 -30.96 -26.58 4.50
N VAL A 628 -30.85 -27.67 5.25
CA VAL A 628 -31.82 -28.09 6.26
C VAL A 628 -31.04 -28.27 7.56
N ASP A 629 -31.23 -27.37 8.51
CA ASP A 629 -30.70 -27.48 9.87
C ASP A 629 -31.86 -27.89 10.80
N PRO A 630 -31.85 -29.14 11.31
CA PRO A 630 -32.94 -29.65 12.15
C PRO A 630 -32.93 -29.12 13.59
N HIS A 631 -31.86 -28.44 14.04
CA HIS A 631 -31.71 -27.99 15.43
C HIS A 631 -31.14 -26.55 15.51
N PRO A 632 -31.75 -25.56 14.82
CA PRO A 632 -31.20 -24.21 14.72
C PRO A 632 -31.14 -23.55 16.10
N LEU A 633 -30.05 -22.86 16.39
CA LEU A 633 -29.83 -22.21 17.68
C LEU A 633 -30.58 -20.89 17.76
N MET A 634 -31.17 -20.59 18.92
CA MET A 634 -31.93 -19.36 19.18
C MET A 634 -31.05 -18.14 19.47
N SER A 635 -29.77 -18.34 19.78
CA SER A 635 -28.79 -17.28 20.08
C SER A 635 -27.43 -17.56 19.43
N PRO A 636 -26.70 -16.52 18.99
CA PRO A 636 -25.36 -16.70 18.43
C PRO A 636 -24.38 -17.19 19.50
N THR A 637 -23.54 -18.14 19.12
CA THR A 637 -22.38 -18.63 19.89
C THR A 637 -21.23 -17.64 19.90
N MET A 638 -21.08 -16.84 18.84
CA MET A 638 -19.97 -15.92 18.64
C MET A 638 -20.44 -14.63 17.93
N SER A 639 -19.85 -13.49 18.29
CA SER A 639 -20.23 -12.17 17.74
C SER A 639 -19.02 -11.22 17.66
N LEU A 640 -19.03 -10.28 16.71
CA LEU A 640 -17.97 -9.27 16.60
C LEU A 640 -18.04 -8.26 17.75
N ALA A 641 -16.90 -8.04 18.41
CA ALA A 641 -16.76 -6.99 19.41
C ALA A 641 -17.10 -5.61 18.81
N GLY A 642 -18.22 -5.03 19.27
CA GLY A 642 -18.77 -3.78 18.74
C GLY A 642 -20.24 -3.88 18.28
N SER A 643 -20.81 -5.08 18.16
CA SER A 643 -22.24 -5.27 17.80
C SER A 643 -23.24 -4.97 18.93
N GLY A 644 -22.80 -4.38 20.05
CA GLY A 644 -23.62 -4.19 21.25
C GLY A 644 -24.63 -3.04 21.18
N ASP A 645 -25.92 -3.41 21.16
CA ASP A 645 -27.14 -2.69 21.61
C ASP A 645 -27.45 -1.24 21.17
N ASN A 646 -26.54 -0.53 20.52
CA ASN A 646 -26.77 0.87 20.10
C ASN A 646 -27.49 1.00 18.75
N GLY A 647 -27.60 -0.10 17.99
CA GLY A 647 -28.27 -0.16 16.68
C GLY A 647 -29.73 0.34 16.65
N PRO A 648 -30.66 -0.21 17.48
CA PRO A 648 -32.07 0.14 17.36
C PRO A 648 -32.37 1.61 17.62
N LEU A 649 -31.66 2.27 18.56
CA LEU A 649 -31.97 3.65 18.93
C LEU A 649 -31.75 4.63 17.77
N MET A 650 -30.64 4.50 17.04
CA MET A 650 -30.35 5.30 15.85
C MET A 650 -31.37 5.05 14.73
N VAL A 651 -31.75 3.79 14.48
CA VAL A 651 -32.72 3.43 13.44
C VAL A 651 -34.12 3.96 13.79
N TYR A 652 -34.55 3.85 15.05
CA TYR A 652 -35.82 4.45 15.50
C TYR A 652 -35.80 5.98 15.41
N VAL A 653 -34.68 6.67 15.72
CA VAL A 653 -34.56 8.13 15.55
C VAL A 653 -34.59 8.53 14.07
N ALA A 654 -33.96 7.76 13.17
CA ALA A 654 -34.02 7.99 11.74
C ALA A 654 -35.44 7.78 11.17
N LEU A 655 -36.13 6.71 11.57
CA LEU A 655 -37.53 6.46 11.18
C LEU A 655 -38.49 7.51 11.77
N LEU A 656 -38.29 7.94 13.01
CA LEU A 656 -39.09 8.99 13.63
C LEU A 656 -38.91 10.34 12.93
N THR A 657 -37.70 10.70 12.50
CA THR A 657 -37.50 11.93 11.71
C THR A 657 -38.09 11.82 10.30
N LEU A 658 -37.97 10.66 9.64
CA LEU A 658 -38.61 10.38 8.35
C LEU A 658 -40.15 10.42 8.38
N VAL A 659 -40.79 10.09 9.51
CA VAL A 659 -42.25 10.20 9.68
C VAL A 659 -42.67 11.59 10.19
N ALA A 660 -41.92 12.19 11.12
CA ALA A 660 -42.27 13.47 11.72
C ALA A 660 -42.20 14.64 10.74
N VAL A 661 -41.21 14.65 9.82
CA VAL A 661 -41.06 15.75 8.84
C VAL A 661 -42.25 15.84 7.87
N PRO A 662 -42.69 14.76 7.19
CA PRO A 662 -43.92 14.78 6.37
C PRO A 662 -45.17 15.18 7.17
N VAL A 663 -45.33 14.69 8.40
CA VAL A 663 -46.48 15.03 9.25
C VAL A 663 -46.48 16.52 9.65
N ALA A 664 -45.32 17.10 9.96
CA ALA A 664 -45.19 18.53 10.23
C ALA A 664 -45.47 19.40 8.98
N VAL A 665 -45.04 18.95 7.80
CA VAL A 665 -45.33 19.61 6.51
C VAL A 665 -46.83 19.54 6.19
N PHE A 666 -47.48 18.38 6.35
CA PHE A 666 -48.94 18.28 6.19
C PHE A 666 -49.71 19.10 7.22
N ALA A 667 -49.30 19.11 8.49
CA ALA A 667 -49.96 19.89 9.54
C ALA A 667 -49.85 21.40 9.33
N SER A 668 -48.72 21.90 8.81
CA SER A 668 -48.54 23.31 8.45
C SER A 668 -49.31 23.69 7.18
N ALA A 669 -49.28 22.84 6.14
CA ALA A 669 -50.10 23.03 4.93
C ALA A 669 -51.62 23.04 5.24
N ALA A 670 -52.09 22.18 6.14
CA ALA A 670 -53.49 22.14 6.58
C ALA A 670 -53.91 23.41 7.35
N ARG A 671 -53.01 23.99 8.16
CA ARG A 671 -53.26 25.26 8.86
C ARG A 671 -53.35 26.44 7.88
N GLY A 672 -52.63 26.41 6.77
CA GLY A 672 -52.65 27.44 5.72
C GLY A 672 -53.96 27.55 4.91
N ARG A 673 -54.91 26.61 5.04
CA ARG A 673 -56.16 26.59 4.25
C ARG A 673 -57.44 27.02 4.98
N ARG A 674 -57.34 27.60 6.18
CA ARG A 674 -58.51 28.21 6.88
C ARG A 674 -58.66 29.70 6.55
N GLY A 675 -59.10 29.99 5.33
CA GLY A 675 -59.40 31.36 4.91
C GLY A 675 -60.54 31.44 3.88
N GLY A 676 -61.65 32.08 4.26
CA GLY A 676 -62.62 32.65 3.33
C GLY A 676 -63.44 31.68 2.46
N TRP A 677 -64.45 31.02 3.05
CA TRP A 677 -65.71 30.79 2.33
C TRP A 677 -66.76 31.73 2.91
N GLN A 678 -67.22 32.70 2.10
CA GLN A 678 -68.44 33.47 2.36
C GLN A 678 -69.56 32.90 1.47
N PRO A 679 -70.79 32.75 1.99
CA PRO A 679 -71.91 32.23 1.21
C PRO A 679 -72.56 33.32 0.34
N CYS A 680 -72.85 32.95 -0.91
CA CYS A 680 -73.82 33.56 -1.81
C CYS A 680 -74.66 32.43 -2.43
#